data_AF-A0A6P1HH35-F1
#
_entry.id   AF-A0A6P1HH35-F1
#
_cell.length_a   1.000
_cell.length_b   1.000
_cell.length_c   1.000
_cell.angle_alpha   90.00
_cell.angle_beta   90.00
_cell.angle_gamma   90.00
#
_symmetry.space_group_name_H-M   'P 1'
#
loop_
_entity.id
_entity.type
_entity.pdbx_description
1 polymer ?
#
loop_
_entity_poly.entity_id
_entity_poly.type
_entity_poly.pdbx_seq_one_letter_code
_entity_poly.pdbx_strand_id
1 'polypeptide(L)'
;MNIDQQTIDNLQAWNDLSHQPPLDETVALRYADAFEQNTIKLSEETVSKIYALVAFHRMKRTTLHEDAIAKEFVQKARDVNPSDAIIDQLFELVEVQEHIKLLKDEDFRDLFIHETDHQSVKRKKLQLIHEKVEKLEEEWSTGGYSLYRSNSDSQIQVLLKNGQEAFDELLKELEPFLANQMNGVNHVSATTINQWLRKLESLTHHLESELPEGLQDQKEKNPLSQLDDMVGLDEIKSYIHRYYHYLKYQQQRKDIGFHMNDEPELHMIITGNPGTGKTTLARLLANIYYDLGLLDTKEVIEVNRSHLVGSYVGQTEENTMNYVQQAIGGILFIDEAYSLKREGQSGNDYGQAAIDTLVSAMTSKEYGDKFAVILAGYPEEMRQFLWANPGLRSRFPEQNHMTLPNYNLDELVYIGETTALENDYFLTEKSLAKLETAIEKQQVDDTFGNARTVRNIILQTIFQKGATESGDPSETGLLDFMRIEGDDFDPLFDQDKEEESPIHKLERLIGLQPVKDEVKKLSSFVRLQQRRKEEGLPSVPIQLHAVFSGNPGTGKTTVAHIYAQILKNCGLLKRGHVVVASRSDLVAGYIGQTTMKTKKKIREALGGVLFIDEAYSLFKSGSTDFGKEAIDTLVDEMTKHNENLVVILAGYKQEMKALIQSNPGLSSRFKKFFHFPDYTADELVDITLYQAKQYQYELSDEAITFLTEQYKQHSVEGNGRFVKNLVDESIQYQALRIDEAEQIDSFHILSKDDVQNAWNAVKGREI
;
A
#
# COMPACT_ATOMS: atom_id res chain seq x y z
N MET A 1 -1.44 28.10 -7.50
CA MET A 1 -1.02 28.69 -6.21
C MET A 1 -0.88 30.23 -6.25
N ASN A 2 -1.55 30.95 -5.33
CA ASN A 2 -1.18 32.31 -4.90
C ASN A 2 -0.94 32.24 -3.39
N ILE A 3 0.18 32.74 -2.87
CA ILE A 3 0.39 32.85 -1.42
C ILE A 3 -0.53 33.95 -0.90
N ASP A 4 -1.37 33.65 0.09
CA ASP A 4 -2.20 34.67 0.73
C ASP A 4 -1.37 35.63 1.60
N GLN A 5 -1.85 36.86 1.77
CA GLN A 5 -1.11 37.88 2.50
C GLN A 5 -0.85 37.48 3.97
N GLN A 6 -1.80 36.74 4.57
CA GLN A 6 -1.67 36.29 5.96
C GLN A 6 -0.50 35.31 6.13
N THR A 7 -0.25 34.45 5.15
CA THR A 7 0.87 33.51 5.12
C THR A 7 2.20 34.25 4.98
N ILE A 8 2.25 35.29 4.13
CA ILE A 8 3.43 36.15 3.99
C ILE A 8 3.72 36.84 5.32
N ASP A 9 2.70 37.43 5.95
CA ASP A 9 2.84 38.14 7.22
C ASP A 9 3.33 37.18 8.33
N ASN A 10 2.82 35.94 8.37
CA ASN A 10 3.27 34.90 9.31
C ASN A 10 4.73 34.47 9.06
N LEU A 11 5.14 34.32 7.80
CA LEU A 11 6.53 34.00 7.42
C LEU A 11 7.49 35.11 7.82
N GLN A 12 7.11 36.37 7.65
CA GLN A 12 7.91 37.52 8.05
C GLN A 12 7.97 37.69 9.58
N ALA A 13 6.92 37.30 10.30
CA ALA A 13 6.89 37.31 11.76
C ALA A 13 7.76 36.22 12.39
N TRP A 14 8.01 35.12 11.68
CA TRP A 14 8.87 34.04 12.14
C TRP A 14 10.33 34.49 12.14
N ASN A 15 10.88 34.75 13.33
CA ASN A 15 12.25 35.26 13.52
C ASN A 15 13.07 34.46 14.55
N ASP A 16 12.53 33.34 15.04
CA ASP A 16 13.10 32.54 16.12
C ASP A 16 12.75 31.06 15.92
N LEU A 17 13.78 30.21 15.85
CA LEU A 17 13.65 28.78 15.61
C LEU A 17 13.00 28.01 16.77
N SER A 18 12.87 28.60 17.95
CA SER A 18 12.11 28.02 19.06
C SER A 18 10.59 28.00 18.80
N HIS A 19 10.12 28.83 17.87
CA HIS A 19 8.71 28.86 17.47
C HIS A 19 8.47 27.93 16.28
N GLN A 20 7.32 27.26 16.30
CA GLN A 20 6.91 26.38 15.21
C GLN A 20 6.83 27.16 13.89
N PRO A 21 7.44 26.63 12.80
CA PRO A 21 7.39 27.28 11.50
C PRO A 21 5.94 27.41 11.00
N PRO A 22 5.60 28.50 10.29
CA PRO A 22 4.23 28.82 9.90
C PRO A 22 3.68 27.98 8.73
N LEU A 23 4.52 27.16 8.09
CA LEU A 23 4.16 26.31 6.95
C LEU A 23 4.72 24.90 7.12
N ASP A 24 4.02 23.93 6.53
CA ASP A 24 4.49 22.56 6.38
C ASP A 24 5.55 22.44 5.28
N GLU A 25 6.42 21.44 5.39
CA GLU A 25 7.54 21.22 4.46
C GLU A 25 7.07 21.02 3.00
N THR A 26 6.02 20.24 2.76
CA THR A 26 5.48 20.02 1.40
C THR A 26 5.00 21.31 0.75
N VAL A 27 4.35 22.17 1.52
CA VAL A 27 3.83 23.46 1.06
C VAL A 27 5.00 24.40 0.75
N ALA A 28 6.01 24.42 1.61
CA ALA A 28 7.22 25.20 1.41
C ALA A 28 8.00 24.78 0.16
N LEU A 29 8.20 23.47 -0.04
CA LEU A 29 8.83 22.91 -1.23
C LEU A 29 8.07 23.27 -2.50
N ARG A 30 6.74 23.21 -2.50
CA ARG A 30 5.91 23.65 -3.63
C ARG A 30 6.08 25.14 -3.93
N TYR A 31 6.17 26.00 -2.92
CA TYR A 31 6.39 27.43 -3.13
C TYR A 31 7.80 27.73 -3.65
N ALA A 32 8.80 27.04 -3.13
CA ALA A 32 10.18 27.13 -3.63
C ALA A 32 10.26 26.70 -5.10
N ASP A 33 9.64 25.58 -5.45
CA ASP A 33 9.58 25.07 -6.82
C ASP A 33 8.83 26.03 -7.75
N ALA A 34 7.66 26.52 -7.32
CA ALA A 34 6.87 27.48 -8.08
C ALA A 34 7.65 28.79 -8.37
N PHE A 35 8.52 29.21 -7.44
CA PHE A 35 9.41 30.36 -7.61
C PHE A 35 10.54 30.05 -8.61
N GLU A 36 11.26 28.93 -8.46
CA GLU A 36 12.33 28.52 -9.42
C GLU A 36 11.78 28.35 -10.85
N GLN A 37 10.54 27.85 -10.99
CA GLN A 37 9.82 27.72 -12.26
C GLN A 37 9.22 29.05 -12.79
N ASN A 38 9.44 30.18 -12.11
CA ASN A 38 8.90 31.50 -12.47
C ASN A 38 7.35 31.55 -12.60
N THR A 39 6.63 30.67 -11.90
CA THR A 39 5.16 30.62 -11.93
C THR A 39 4.51 31.58 -10.95
N ILE A 40 5.22 31.94 -9.88
CA ILE A 40 4.81 32.93 -8.87
C ILE A 40 5.87 34.03 -8.74
N LYS A 41 5.44 35.23 -8.32
CA LYS A 41 6.35 36.34 -7.97
C LYS A 41 6.30 36.56 -6.48
N LEU A 42 7.41 36.34 -5.80
CA LEU A 42 7.58 36.55 -4.37
C LEU A 42 8.68 37.59 -4.12
N SER A 43 8.64 38.27 -2.98
CA SER A 43 9.77 39.09 -2.55
C SER A 43 10.96 38.20 -2.18
N GLU A 44 12.17 38.72 -2.38
CA GLU A 44 13.42 38.03 -1.99
C GLU A 44 13.38 37.61 -0.51
N GLU A 45 12.86 38.46 0.37
CA GLU A 45 12.66 38.16 1.79
C GLU A 45 11.76 36.93 2.02
N THR A 46 10.64 36.83 1.31
CA THR A 46 9.71 35.69 1.44
C THR A 46 10.34 34.40 0.95
N VAL A 47 11.05 34.44 -0.19
CA VAL A 47 11.73 33.27 -0.76
C VAL A 47 12.83 32.77 0.17
N SER A 48 13.60 33.68 0.75
CA SER A 48 14.64 33.34 1.72
C SER A 48 14.06 32.62 2.95
N LYS A 49 12.94 33.12 3.51
CA LYS A 49 12.22 32.45 4.61
C LYS A 49 11.68 31.06 4.22
N ILE A 50 11.23 30.88 2.97
CA ILE A 50 10.77 29.57 2.47
C ILE A 50 11.93 28.57 2.43
N TYR A 51 13.09 28.93 1.88
CA TYR A 51 14.26 28.06 1.87
C TYR A 51 14.75 27.73 3.29
N ALA A 52 14.78 28.72 4.18
CA ALA A 52 15.10 28.52 5.59
C ALA A 52 14.13 27.51 6.27
N LEU A 53 12.85 27.60 5.96
CA LEU A 53 11.82 26.71 6.50
C LEU A 53 11.96 25.27 5.97
N VAL A 54 12.29 25.10 4.69
CA VAL A 54 12.59 23.78 4.10
C VAL A 54 13.81 23.16 4.79
N ALA A 55 14.89 23.93 4.98
CA ALA A 55 16.09 23.46 5.68
C ALA A 55 15.76 23.01 7.11
N PHE A 56 15.01 23.83 7.86
CA PHE A 56 14.62 23.53 9.24
C PHE A 56 13.83 22.22 9.36
N HIS A 57 12.78 22.04 8.56
CA HIS A 57 11.97 20.81 8.59
C HIS A 57 12.79 19.58 8.19
N ARG A 58 13.66 19.73 7.18
CA ARG A 58 14.55 18.65 6.74
C ARG A 58 15.50 18.22 7.85
N MET A 59 16.16 19.17 8.50
CA MET A 59 17.05 18.90 9.65
C MET A 59 16.31 18.20 10.80
N LYS A 60 15.03 18.53 11.02
CA LYS A 60 14.18 17.88 12.02
C LYS A 60 13.87 16.41 11.66
N ARG A 61 13.78 16.10 10.36
CA ARG A 61 13.53 14.74 9.87
C ARG A 61 14.79 13.87 9.90
N THR A 62 15.96 14.42 9.56
CA THR A 62 17.21 13.66 9.38
C THR A 62 18.09 13.59 10.62
N THR A 63 17.65 14.19 11.75
CA THR A 63 18.26 14.22 13.10
C THR A 63 19.61 13.48 13.23
N LEU A 64 20.68 14.23 13.54
CA LEU A 64 22.05 13.76 13.87
C LEU A 64 22.92 13.26 12.70
N HIS A 65 22.46 13.37 11.46
CA HIS A 65 23.29 13.10 10.29
C HIS A 65 23.56 14.37 9.48
N GLU A 66 24.77 14.44 8.92
CA GLU A 66 25.15 15.54 8.03
C GLU A 66 24.23 15.54 6.80
N ASP A 67 23.40 16.56 6.69
CA ASP A 67 22.45 16.70 5.60
C ASP A 67 22.93 17.77 4.62
N ALA A 68 23.68 17.34 3.60
CA ALA A 68 24.22 18.22 2.57
C ALA A 68 23.11 19.03 1.84
N ILE A 69 21.92 18.46 1.72
CA ILE A 69 20.77 19.11 1.07
C ILE A 69 20.21 20.21 1.97
N ALA A 70 20.10 19.97 3.29
CA ALA A 70 19.71 21.03 4.23
C ALA A 70 20.71 22.20 4.20
N LYS A 71 22.03 21.91 4.15
CA LYS A 71 23.07 22.94 4.01
C LYS A 71 22.89 23.75 2.72
N GLU A 72 22.59 23.09 1.60
CA GLU A 72 22.35 23.76 0.32
C GLU A 72 21.14 24.71 0.41
N PHE A 73 20.05 24.30 1.07
CA PHE A 73 18.90 25.19 1.29
C PHE A 73 19.22 26.38 2.20
N VAL A 74 20.00 26.19 3.27
CA VAL A 74 20.48 27.31 4.10
C VAL A 74 21.33 28.28 3.27
N GLN A 75 22.21 27.76 2.41
CA GLN A 75 23.03 28.59 1.52
C GLN A 75 22.16 29.36 0.51
N LYS A 76 21.19 28.70 -0.14
CA LYS A 76 20.22 29.35 -1.03
C LYS A 76 19.44 30.46 -0.30
N ALA A 77 19.02 30.23 0.94
CA ALA A 77 18.36 31.26 1.74
C ALA A 77 19.27 32.48 1.97
N ARG A 78 20.53 32.24 2.31
CA ARG A 78 21.55 33.26 2.58
C ARG A 78 21.91 34.07 1.34
N ASP A 79 22.04 33.43 0.18
CA ASP A 79 22.35 34.10 -1.09
C ASP A 79 21.26 35.12 -1.48
N VAL A 80 20.00 34.86 -1.08
CA VAL A 80 18.85 35.74 -1.33
C VAL A 80 18.75 36.85 -0.28
N ASN A 81 18.89 36.55 1.01
CA ASN A 81 18.83 37.55 2.09
C ASN A 81 19.88 37.29 3.18
N PRO A 82 21.09 37.88 3.09
CA PRO A 82 22.18 37.59 4.04
C PRO A 82 21.99 38.14 5.46
N SER A 83 20.96 38.94 5.73
CA SER A 83 20.79 39.69 6.99
C SER A 83 19.63 39.19 7.87
N ASP A 84 19.09 38.00 7.59
CA ASP A 84 17.97 37.44 8.34
C ASP A 84 18.43 36.65 9.57
N ALA A 85 17.85 36.97 10.73
CA ALA A 85 18.20 36.34 12.00
C ALA A 85 17.92 34.83 12.06
N ILE A 86 16.95 34.32 11.28
CA ILE A 86 16.69 32.87 11.23
C ILE A 86 17.78 32.14 10.46
N ILE A 87 18.30 32.74 9.39
CA ILE A 87 19.33 32.10 8.57
C ILE A 87 20.61 31.99 9.39
N ASP A 88 20.95 33.04 10.14
CA ASP A 88 22.08 33.00 11.08
C ASP A 88 21.89 31.88 12.12
N GLN A 89 20.69 31.76 12.73
CA GLN A 89 20.39 30.67 13.66
C GLN A 89 20.48 29.28 13.00
N LEU A 90 19.99 29.11 11.77
CA LEU A 90 20.08 27.83 11.04
C LEU A 90 21.52 27.46 10.69
N PHE A 91 22.34 28.44 10.32
CA PHE A 91 23.75 28.24 10.06
C PHE A 91 24.48 27.81 11.34
N GLU A 92 24.23 28.49 12.46
CA GLU A 92 24.74 28.07 13.79
C GLU A 92 24.28 26.64 14.13
N LEU A 93 23.05 26.24 13.81
CA LEU A 93 22.58 24.87 14.05
C LEU A 93 23.26 23.82 13.17
N VAL A 94 23.47 24.11 11.88
CA VAL A 94 24.23 23.23 10.97
C VAL A 94 25.63 23.01 11.51
N GLU A 95 26.31 24.09 11.92
CA GLU A 95 27.64 24.02 12.53
C GLU A 95 27.60 23.17 13.81
N VAL A 96 26.67 23.41 14.73
CA VAL A 96 26.57 22.61 15.97
C VAL A 96 26.38 21.12 15.67
N GLN A 97 25.56 20.76 14.68
CA GLN A 97 25.36 19.36 14.31
C GLN A 97 26.63 18.70 13.78
N GLU A 98 27.43 19.41 12.97
CA GLU A 98 28.73 18.92 12.50
C GLU A 98 29.69 18.66 13.68
N HIS A 99 29.74 19.59 14.63
CA HIS A 99 30.60 19.49 15.82
C HIS A 99 30.14 18.37 16.77
N ILE A 100 28.82 18.19 16.96
CA ILE A 100 28.27 17.06 17.74
C ILE A 100 28.65 15.73 17.08
N LYS A 101 28.52 15.61 15.76
CA LYS A 101 28.89 14.40 15.01
C LYS A 101 30.37 14.09 15.17
N LEU A 102 31.24 15.08 14.97
CA LEU A 102 32.68 14.95 15.13
C LEU A 102 33.07 14.38 16.51
N LEU A 103 32.38 14.80 17.58
CA LEU A 103 32.60 14.26 18.92
C LEU A 103 31.96 12.87 19.14
N LYS A 104 30.82 12.56 18.50
CA LYS A 104 30.13 11.27 18.62
C LYS A 104 30.82 10.14 17.85
N ASP A 105 31.54 10.45 16.77
CA ASP A 105 32.29 9.47 15.98
C ASP A 105 33.47 8.85 16.76
N GLU A 106 33.80 9.40 17.94
CA GLU A 106 34.90 8.98 18.79
C GLU A 106 34.45 8.60 20.21
N ASP A 107 34.78 7.39 20.65
CA ASP A 107 34.57 6.98 22.05
C ASP A 107 35.75 7.43 22.92
N PHE A 108 35.61 8.60 23.55
CA PHE A 108 36.63 9.15 24.45
C PHE A 108 36.89 8.26 25.67
N ARG A 109 35.98 7.35 26.06
CA ARG A 109 36.19 6.45 27.22
C ARG A 109 37.23 5.38 26.92
N ASP A 110 37.29 4.91 25.67
CA ASP A 110 38.30 3.95 25.22
C ASP A 110 39.72 4.55 25.24
N LEU A 111 39.80 5.88 25.23
CA LEU A 111 41.04 6.65 25.29
C LEU A 111 41.55 6.90 26.72
N PHE A 112 40.80 6.50 27.75
CA PHE A 112 41.23 6.73 29.14
C PHE A 112 42.50 5.95 29.49
N ILE A 113 43.39 6.62 30.25
CA ILE A 113 44.64 6.05 30.75
C ILE A 113 44.52 5.76 32.24
N HIS A 114 44.97 4.59 32.69
CA HIS A 114 45.02 4.28 34.12
C HIS A 114 46.43 4.48 34.67
N GLU A 115 46.55 4.97 35.90
CA GLU A 115 47.87 5.15 36.53
C GLU A 115 48.64 3.82 36.69
N THR A 116 47.93 2.70 36.77
CA THR A 116 48.46 1.34 36.87
C THR A 116 48.89 0.72 35.53
N ASP A 117 48.66 1.39 34.39
CA ASP A 117 49.04 0.88 33.08
C ASP A 117 50.56 0.77 32.94
N HIS A 118 51.04 -0.32 32.33
CA HIS A 118 52.46 -0.49 32.01
C HIS A 118 52.95 0.64 31.08
N GLN A 119 54.19 1.11 31.26
CA GLN A 119 54.75 2.24 30.51
C GLN A 119 54.65 2.10 28.98
N SER A 120 54.78 0.88 28.45
CA SER A 120 54.62 0.59 27.02
C SER A 120 53.18 0.77 26.53
N VAL A 121 52.19 0.47 27.37
CA VAL A 121 50.74 0.62 27.08
C VAL A 121 50.35 2.09 27.19
N LYS A 122 50.77 2.78 28.27
CA LYS A 122 50.57 4.24 28.42
C LYS A 122 51.11 5.00 27.21
N ARG A 123 52.32 4.65 26.75
CA ARG A 123 52.95 5.28 25.58
C ARG A 123 52.15 5.10 24.29
N LYS A 124 51.64 3.88 24.03
CA LYS A 124 50.78 3.62 22.87
C LYS A 124 49.47 4.40 22.94
N LYS A 125 48.83 4.45 24.11
CA LYS A 125 47.60 5.22 24.32
C LYS A 125 47.83 6.71 24.16
N LEU A 126 48.89 7.29 24.75
CA LEU A 126 49.21 8.71 24.60
C LEU A 126 49.45 9.11 23.13
N GLN A 127 50.14 8.26 22.37
CA GLN A 127 50.36 8.49 20.94
C GLN A 127 49.05 8.43 20.15
N LEU A 128 48.18 7.45 20.45
CA LEU A 128 46.86 7.33 19.83
C LEU A 128 45.95 8.53 20.18
N ILE A 129 45.96 8.97 21.44
CA ILE A 129 45.22 10.15 21.89
C ILE A 129 45.70 11.37 21.13
N HIS A 130 47.01 11.60 21.04
CA HIS A 130 47.55 12.74 20.30
C HIS A 130 47.11 12.73 18.84
N GLU A 131 47.31 11.62 18.12
CA GLU A 131 46.94 11.50 16.70
C GLU A 131 45.44 11.74 16.46
N LYS A 132 44.58 11.20 17.33
CA LYS A 132 43.13 11.42 17.24
C LYS A 132 42.73 12.85 17.58
N VAL A 133 43.26 13.38 18.69
CA VAL A 133 42.92 14.73 19.18
C VAL A 133 43.42 15.81 18.21
N GLU A 134 44.62 15.65 17.64
CA GLU A 134 45.17 16.57 16.62
C GLU A 134 44.28 16.58 15.37
N LYS A 135 43.87 15.41 14.89
CA LYS A 135 42.94 15.31 13.76
C LYS A 135 41.58 15.94 14.08
N LEU A 136 41.02 15.65 15.25
CA LEU A 136 39.74 16.21 15.69
C LEU A 136 39.81 17.74 15.84
N GLU A 137 40.91 18.27 16.36
CA GLU A 137 41.13 19.71 16.50
C GLU A 137 41.26 20.41 15.13
N GLU A 138 41.96 19.79 14.18
CA GLU A 138 42.05 20.30 12.81
C GLU A 138 40.66 20.32 12.14
N GLU A 139 39.86 19.26 12.28
CA GLU A 139 38.48 19.18 11.77
C GLU A 139 37.54 20.17 12.50
N TRP A 140 37.69 20.33 13.82
CA TRP A 140 36.94 21.29 14.64
C TRP A 140 37.23 22.75 14.25
N SER A 141 38.48 23.07 13.94
CA SER A 141 38.90 24.43 13.56
C SER A 141 38.62 24.75 12.08
N THR A 142 38.72 23.76 11.19
CA THR A 142 38.40 23.91 9.75
C THR A 142 36.90 23.93 9.48
N GLY A 143 36.08 23.34 10.35
CA GLY A 143 34.61 23.35 10.32
C GLY A 143 33.93 24.71 10.49
N GLY A 144 34.64 25.82 10.27
CA GLY A 144 34.02 27.14 10.21
C GLY A 144 34.31 28.06 11.39
N TYR A 145 35.50 28.02 12.00
CA TYR A 145 36.00 29.14 12.83
C TYR A 145 36.34 30.40 11.99
N SER A 146 35.59 30.63 10.92
CA SER A 146 35.77 31.66 9.92
C SER A 146 34.65 32.70 10.04
N LEU A 147 34.84 33.62 10.98
CA LEU A 147 34.46 35.03 10.82
C LEU A 147 33.05 35.32 10.27
N TYR A 148 32.00 35.14 11.08
CA TYR A 148 30.86 36.07 11.01
C TYR A 148 30.64 36.76 12.35
N ARG A 149 30.71 38.08 12.28
CA ARG A 149 30.33 39.04 13.31
C ARG A 149 28.82 38.96 13.54
N SER A 150 28.31 37.95 14.24
CA SER A 150 27.13 38.20 15.05
C SER A 150 27.64 38.76 16.38
N ASN A 151 27.16 39.94 16.78
CA ASN A 151 27.38 40.50 18.12
C ASN A 151 26.58 39.69 19.17
N SER A 152 26.31 38.41 18.92
CA SER A 152 25.49 37.58 19.79
C SER A 152 26.41 36.75 20.68
N ASP A 153 26.39 37.06 21.97
CA ASP A 153 26.92 36.18 23.03
C ASP A 153 26.06 34.90 23.12
N SER A 154 25.94 34.13 22.03
CA SER A 154 25.11 32.91 22.02
C SER A 154 25.80 31.82 22.83
N GLN A 155 25.02 31.07 23.61
CA GLN A 155 25.53 30.02 24.49
C GLN A 155 26.27 28.93 23.69
N ILE A 156 25.83 28.67 22.45
CA ILE A 156 26.47 27.78 21.49
C ILE A 156 27.90 28.24 21.18
N GLN A 157 28.12 29.52 20.84
CA GLN A 157 29.45 30.03 20.54
C GLN A 157 30.39 29.91 21.75
N VAL A 158 29.86 30.12 22.96
CA VAL A 158 30.62 29.90 24.21
C VAL A 158 31.02 28.43 24.36
N LEU A 159 30.12 27.50 24.08
CA LEU A 159 30.41 26.06 24.12
C LEU A 159 31.44 25.65 23.07
N LEU A 160 31.32 26.14 21.83
CA LEU A 160 32.28 25.84 20.76
C LEU A 160 33.69 26.33 21.12
N LYS A 161 33.79 27.53 21.70
CA LYS A 161 35.04 28.07 22.22
C LYS A 161 35.60 27.23 23.37
N ASN A 162 34.74 26.81 24.30
CA ASN A 162 35.15 25.94 25.41
C ASN A 162 35.67 24.57 24.92
N GLY A 163 35.17 24.10 23.77
CA GLY A 163 35.65 22.91 23.06
C GLY A 163 37.03 23.10 22.47
N GLN A 164 37.26 24.17 21.72
CA GLN A 164 38.59 24.53 21.20
C GLN A 164 39.62 24.64 22.34
N GLU A 165 39.28 25.36 23.42
CA GLU A 165 40.16 25.47 24.59
C GLU A 165 40.46 24.11 25.24
N ALA A 166 39.52 23.16 25.19
CA ALA A 166 39.75 21.81 25.71
C ALA A 166 40.69 20.99 24.81
N PHE A 167 40.58 21.14 23.49
CA PHE A 167 41.51 20.53 22.53
C PHE A 167 42.92 21.11 22.67
N ASP A 168 43.06 22.44 22.70
CA ASP A 168 44.35 23.14 22.82
C ASP A 168 45.08 22.75 24.11
N GLU A 169 44.41 22.77 25.26
CA GLU A 169 45.04 22.41 26.54
C GLU A 169 45.35 20.90 26.61
N LEU A 170 44.54 20.03 25.99
CA LEU A 170 44.84 18.61 25.90
C LEU A 170 46.09 18.34 25.05
N LEU A 171 46.23 18.98 23.89
CA LEU A 171 47.43 18.88 23.03
C LEU A 171 48.68 19.41 23.74
N LYS A 172 48.56 20.53 24.43
CA LYS A 172 49.64 21.12 25.24
C LYS A 172 50.09 20.23 26.40
N GLU A 173 49.17 19.54 27.08
CA GLU A 173 49.50 18.54 28.10
C GLU A 173 50.21 17.30 27.50
N LEU A 174 50.04 17.05 26.20
CA LEU A 174 50.69 15.95 25.46
C LEU A 174 52.06 16.37 24.87
N GLU A 175 52.38 17.65 24.73
CA GLU A 175 53.67 18.14 24.20
C GLU A 175 54.92 17.58 24.94
N PRO A 176 54.97 17.54 26.29
CA PRO A 176 56.15 17.04 27.01
C PRO A 176 56.46 15.57 26.69
N PHE A 177 55.43 14.79 26.33
CA PHE A 177 55.57 13.41 25.90
C PHE A 177 56.22 13.29 24.52
N LEU A 178 55.85 14.15 23.57
CA LEU A 178 56.42 14.17 22.22
C LEU A 178 57.88 14.65 22.22
N ALA A 179 58.18 15.67 23.02
CA ALA A 179 59.50 16.29 23.08
C ALA A 179 60.57 15.38 23.73
N ASN A 180 60.20 14.53 24.68
CA ASN A 180 61.14 13.72 25.46
C ASN A 180 60.83 12.21 25.36
N GLN A 181 61.31 11.58 24.28
CA GLN A 181 61.08 10.14 24.01
C GLN A 181 61.58 9.15 25.09
N MET A 182 62.45 9.57 26.02
CA MET A 182 62.97 8.70 27.10
C MET A 182 62.40 8.99 28.50
N ASN A 183 61.98 10.24 28.80
CA ASN A 183 61.49 10.64 30.14
C ASN A 183 60.07 11.27 30.15
N GLY A 184 59.45 11.51 28.98
CA GLY A 184 58.20 12.26 28.86
C GLY A 184 56.98 11.60 29.51
N VAL A 185 56.95 10.27 29.60
CA VAL A 185 55.83 9.52 30.22
C VAL A 185 55.70 9.82 31.73
N ASN A 186 56.77 10.22 32.41
CA ASN A 186 56.75 10.51 33.85
C ASN A 186 56.26 11.93 34.20
N HIS A 187 56.11 12.80 33.21
CA HIS A 187 55.66 14.19 33.39
C HIS A 187 54.19 14.41 33.02
N VAL A 188 53.53 13.40 32.48
CA VAL A 188 52.14 13.46 32.05
C VAL A 188 51.23 12.80 33.08
N SER A 189 50.31 13.57 33.65
CA SER A 189 49.33 13.09 34.63
C SER A 189 48.14 12.43 33.92
N ALA A 190 47.93 11.12 34.16
CA ALA A 190 46.79 10.40 33.59
C ALA A 190 45.45 10.99 34.07
N THR A 191 45.43 11.56 35.27
CA THR A 191 44.26 12.23 35.84
C THR A 191 43.90 13.49 35.06
N THR A 192 44.90 14.27 34.64
CA THR A 192 44.71 15.52 33.89
C THR A 192 44.21 15.23 32.48
N ILE A 193 44.80 14.24 31.78
CA ILE A 193 44.33 13.82 30.45
C ILE A 193 42.89 13.32 30.51
N ASN A 194 42.57 12.42 31.43
CA ASN A 194 41.22 11.89 31.56
C ASN A 194 40.21 12.99 31.93
N GLN A 195 40.62 14.05 32.62
CA GLN A 195 39.76 15.19 32.92
C GLN A 195 39.38 15.97 31.66
N TRP A 196 40.33 16.21 30.76
CA TRP A 196 40.07 16.86 29.47
C TRP A 196 39.25 15.97 28.53
N LEU A 197 39.54 14.67 28.46
CA LEU A 197 38.72 13.72 27.70
C LEU A 197 37.26 13.68 28.20
N ARG A 198 37.04 13.71 29.52
CA ARG A 198 35.69 13.84 30.10
C ARG A 198 35.03 15.18 29.78
N LYS A 199 35.82 16.26 29.67
CA LYS A 199 35.30 17.58 29.30
C LYS A 199 34.78 17.55 27.86
N LEU A 200 35.53 16.97 26.93
CA LEU A 200 35.11 16.74 25.55
C LEU A 200 33.86 15.85 25.47
N GLU A 201 33.82 14.77 26.25
CA GLU A 201 32.63 13.90 26.35
C GLU A 201 31.39 14.67 26.87
N SER A 202 31.54 15.49 27.92
CA SER A 202 30.45 16.31 28.45
C SER A 202 30.00 17.42 27.52
N LEU A 203 30.89 17.87 26.62
CA LEU A 203 30.60 18.94 25.68
C LEU A 203 29.52 18.51 24.68
N THR A 204 29.54 17.25 24.23
CA THR A 204 28.51 16.68 23.36
C THR A 204 27.12 16.86 23.97
N HIS A 205 26.95 16.50 25.25
CA HIS A 205 25.67 16.64 25.94
C HIS A 205 25.25 18.10 26.15
N HIS A 206 26.20 19.00 26.40
CA HIS A 206 25.87 20.43 26.51
C HIS A 206 25.45 21.00 25.15
N LEU A 207 26.13 20.66 24.06
CA LEU A 207 25.74 21.09 22.71
C LEU A 207 24.37 20.54 22.32
N GLU A 208 24.07 19.27 22.64
CA GLU A 208 22.75 18.68 22.42
C GLU A 208 21.65 19.41 23.19
N SER A 209 21.92 19.86 24.42
CA SER A 209 20.92 20.55 25.24
C SER A 209 20.54 21.93 24.74
N GLU A 210 21.39 22.54 23.91
CA GLU A 210 21.14 23.84 23.27
C GLU A 210 20.38 23.70 21.93
N LEU A 211 20.18 22.48 21.40
CA LEU A 211 19.40 22.28 20.20
C LEU A 211 17.91 22.60 20.45
N PRO A 212 17.19 23.22 19.49
CA PRO A 212 15.76 23.50 19.60
C PRO A 212 14.92 22.25 19.90
N GLU A 213 13.77 22.44 20.55
CA GLU A 213 12.81 21.37 20.79
C GLU A 213 12.42 20.67 19.46
N GLY A 214 12.75 19.38 19.35
CA GLY A 214 12.54 18.57 18.14
C GLY A 214 13.80 18.18 17.38
N LEU A 215 14.95 18.84 17.61
CA LEU A 215 16.26 18.48 17.06
C LEU A 215 17.18 17.78 18.08
N GLN A 216 16.83 17.82 19.37
CA GLN A 216 17.51 17.07 20.43
C GLN A 216 17.37 15.56 20.19
N ASP A 217 18.41 14.78 20.55
CA ASP A 217 18.41 13.31 20.47
C ASP A 217 17.13 12.80 21.12
N GLN A 218 16.21 12.27 20.30
CA GLN A 218 14.87 11.91 20.75
C GLN A 218 15.01 10.73 21.71
N LYS A 219 15.13 11.02 23.02
CA LYS A 219 14.64 10.09 24.04
C LYS A 219 13.24 9.69 23.58
N GLU A 220 13.07 8.40 23.32
CA GLU A 220 11.90 7.78 22.68
C GLU A 220 10.66 8.63 22.87
N LYS A 221 10.15 9.25 21.78
CA LYS A 221 8.92 10.03 21.81
C LYS A 221 7.89 9.26 22.65
N ASN A 222 7.30 9.92 23.65
CA ASN A 222 6.25 9.32 24.47
C ASN A 222 5.24 8.60 23.55
N PRO A 223 4.87 7.34 23.82
CA PRO A 223 3.98 6.58 22.95
C PRO A 223 2.67 7.32 22.64
N LEU A 224 2.16 8.15 23.55
CA LEU A 224 0.98 8.96 23.27
C LEU A 224 1.23 10.05 22.23
N SER A 225 2.42 10.66 22.21
CA SER A 225 2.79 11.61 21.16
C SER A 225 2.90 10.90 19.80
N GLN A 226 3.45 9.68 19.76
CA GLN A 226 3.51 8.88 18.52
C GLN A 226 2.10 8.55 18.00
N LEU A 227 1.16 8.26 18.90
CA LEU A 227 -0.25 8.07 18.55
C LEU A 227 -0.87 9.34 17.97
N ASP A 228 -0.62 10.49 18.60
CA ASP A 228 -1.18 11.77 18.17
C ASP A 228 -0.66 12.20 16.79
N ASP A 229 0.60 11.87 16.48
CA ASP A 229 1.24 12.06 15.18
C ASP A 229 0.65 11.17 14.06
N MET A 230 -0.07 10.08 14.39
CA MET A 230 -0.71 9.23 13.37
C MET A 230 -1.82 9.98 12.64
N VAL A 231 -1.93 9.78 11.33
CA VAL A 231 -2.98 10.42 10.51
C VAL A 231 -4.37 9.87 10.89
N GLY A 232 -5.34 10.77 11.09
CA GLY A 232 -6.73 10.42 11.35
C GLY A 232 -6.95 9.66 12.66
N LEU A 233 -7.86 8.68 12.65
CA LEU A 233 -8.13 7.74 13.76
C LEU A 233 -8.60 8.41 15.08
N ASP A 234 -9.27 9.55 15.03
CA ASP A 234 -9.62 10.35 16.22
C ASP A 234 -10.36 9.58 17.32
N GLU A 235 -11.29 8.70 16.93
CA GLU A 235 -12.03 7.85 17.87
C GLU A 235 -11.10 6.85 18.58
N ILE A 236 -10.15 6.28 17.84
CA ILE A 236 -9.16 5.33 18.34
C ILE A 236 -8.14 6.04 19.23
N LYS A 237 -7.67 7.23 18.81
CA LYS A 237 -6.79 8.07 19.63
C LYS A 237 -7.43 8.36 20.98
N SER A 238 -8.67 8.85 20.97
CA SER A 238 -9.46 9.15 22.17
C SER A 238 -9.63 7.93 23.08
N TYR A 239 -9.87 6.75 22.50
CA TYR A 239 -9.96 5.50 23.23
C TYR A 239 -8.63 5.11 23.88
N ILE A 240 -7.52 5.14 23.13
CA ILE A 240 -6.20 4.74 23.64
C ILE A 240 -5.73 5.70 24.73
N HIS A 241 -5.96 7.01 24.60
CA HIS A 241 -5.68 7.98 25.67
C HIS A 241 -6.41 7.60 26.97
N ARG A 242 -7.71 7.33 26.89
CA ARG A 242 -8.49 6.86 28.05
C ARG A 242 -7.97 5.54 28.61
N TYR A 243 -7.62 4.59 27.74
CA TYR A 243 -7.11 3.29 28.11
C TYR A 243 -5.74 3.38 28.80
N TYR A 244 -4.83 4.21 28.28
CA TYR A 244 -3.55 4.54 28.89
C TYR A 244 -3.73 5.09 30.32
N HIS A 245 -4.60 6.09 30.48
CA HIS A 245 -4.87 6.66 31.81
C HIS A 245 -5.49 5.65 32.77
N TYR A 246 -6.36 4.78 32.28
CA TYR A 246 -6.94 3.68 33.06
C TYR A 246 -5.85 2.71 33.54
N LEU A 247 -4.98 2.23 32.63
CA LEU A 247 -3.88 1.33 32.98
C LEU A 247 -2.90 1.96 33.96
N LYS A 248 -2.50 3.21 33.72
CA LYS A 248 -1.63 3.98 34.63
C LYS A 248 -2.23 4.11 36.02
N TYR A 249 -3.54 4.39 36.12
CA TYR A 249 -4.24 4.46 37.39
C TYR A 249 -4.26 3.10 38.11
N GLN A 250 -4.48 2.00 37.38
CA GLN A 250 -4.45 0.67 37.99
C GLN A 250 -3.04 0.29 38.48
N GLN A 251 -2.00 0.60 37.72
CA GLN A 251 -0.63 0.34 38.14
C GLN A 251 -0.29 1.10 39.43
N GLN A 252 -0.64 2.38 39.51
CA GLN A 252 -0.47 3.17 40.74
C GLN A 252 -1.19 2.55 41.93
N ARG A 253 -2.41 2.03 41.74
CA ARG A 253 -3.14 1.35 42.82
C ARG A 253 -2.44 0.07 43.28
N LYS A 254 -1.87 -0.69 42.34
CA LYS A 254 -1.10 -1.91 42.63
C LYS A 254 0.16 -1.57 43.42
N ASP A 255 0.88 -0.52 43.02
CA ASP A 255 2.09 -0.05 43.71
C ASP A 255 1.79 0.44 45.15
N ILE A 256 0.60 1.03 45.36
CA ILE A 256 0.12 1.44 46.69
C ILE A 256 -0.37 0.24 47.54
N GLY A 257 -0.50 -0.95 46.94
CA GLY A 257 -0.86 -2.19 47.64
C GLY A 257 -2.35 -2.53 47.67
N PHE A 258 -3.18 -1.94 46.80
CA PHE A 258 -4.58 -2.36 46.65
C PHE A 258 -4.65 -3.74 45.97
N HIS A 259 -5.40 -4.67 46.55
CA HIS A 259 -5.73 -5.95 45.91
C HIS A 259 -6.75 -5.74 44.79
N MET A 260 -6.41 -6.22 43.59
CA MET A 260 -7.33 -6.29 42.45
C MET A 260 -7.75 -7.73 42.24
N ASN A 261 -9.06 -7.99 42.22
CA ASN A 261 -9.58 -9.32 41.91
C ASN A 261 -9.61 -9.59 40.40
N ASP A 262 -9.62 -8.53 39.59
CA ASP A 262 -9.66 -8.56 38.13
C ASP A 262 -8.49 -7.70 37.61
N GLU A 263 -7.35 -8.32 37.31
CA GLU A 263 -6.29 -7.62 36.57
C GLU A 263 -6.76 -7.37 35.13
N PRO A 264 -6.43 -6.22 34.53
CA PRO A 264 -6.86 -5.90 33.18
C PRO A 264 -6.23 -6.87 32.18
N GLU A 265 -7.05 -7.66 31.47
CA GLU A 265 -6.60 -8.51 30.37
C GLU A 265 -6.00 -7.64 29.26
N LEU A 266 -4.72 -7.84 28.94
CA LEU A 266 -3.99 -7.06 27.95
C LEU A 266 -4.25 -7.52 26.50
N HIS A 267 -4.93 -8.64 26.32
CA HIS A 267 -5.21 -9.22 25.01
C HIS A 267 -6.21 -8.36 24.21
N MET A 268 -5.90 -8.06 22.95
CA MET A 268 -6.72 -7.19 22.10
C MET A 268 -7.11 -7.83 20.77
N ILE A 269 -8.19 -7.32 20.19
CA ILE A 269 -8.58 -7.63 18.82
C ILE A 269 -8.57 -6.34 18.02
N ILE A 270 -7.78 -6.29 16.95
CA ILE A 270 -7.70 -5.14 16.06
C ILE A 270 -8.25 -5.55 14.69
N THR A 271 -9.43 -5.05 14.36
CA THR A 271 -10.05 -5.29 13.06
C THR A 271 -9.94 -4.09 12.14
N GLY A 272 -9.91 -4.33 10.84
CA GLY A 272 -9.90 -3.28 9.83
C GLY A 272 -9.38 -3.78 8.49
N ASN A 273 -9.61 -3.00 7.43
CA ASN A 273 -9.15 -3.34 6.08
C ASN A 273 -7.62 -3.28 5.96
N PRO A 274 -7.02 -3.74 4.86
CA PRO A 274 -5.57 -3.76 4.74
C PRO A 274 -5.06 -2.31 4.72
N GLY A 275 -3.90 -2.08 5.35
CA GLY A 275 -3.28 -0.74 5.37
C GLY A 275 -3.95 0.31 6.25
N THR A 276 -4.88 -0.05 7.15
CA THR A 276 -5.44 0.86 8.18
C THR A 276 -4.52 1.07 9.39
N GLY A 277 -3.35 0.42 9.43
CA GLY A 277 -2.37 0.60 10.52
C GLY A 277 -2.42 -0.42 11.66
N LYS A 278 -3.05 -1.59 11.47
CA LYS A 278 -3.16 -2.65 12.50
C LYS A 278 -1.82 -3.00 13.17
N THR A 279 -0.80 -3.28 12.36
CA THR A 279 0.55 -3.62 12.86
C THR A 279 1.22 -2.45 13.56
N THR A 280 1.04 -1.23 13.04
CA THR A 280 1.57 -0.01 13.66
C THR A 280 0.96 0.21 15.05
N LEU A 281 -0.36 0.00 15.18
CA LEU A 281 -1.06 0.11 16.47
C LEU A 281 -0.60 -0.95 17.48
N ALA A 282 -0.32 -2.18 17.03
CA ALA A 282 0.19 -3.23 17.89
C ALA A 282 1.57 -2.86 18.49
N ARG A 283 2.47 -2.29 17.69
CA ARG A 283 3.78 -1.80 18.17
C ARG A 283 3.64 -0.63 19.14
N LEU A 284 2.71 0.28 18.87
CA LEU A 284 2.39 1.38 19.77
C LEU A 284 1.90 0.87 21.14
N LEU A 285 1.01 -0.12 21.14
CA LEU A 285 0.53 -0.75 22.37
C LEU A 285 1.65 -1.46 23.13
N ALA A 286 2.60 -2.09 22.44
CA ALA A 286 3.77 -2.69 23.07
C ALA A 286 4.62 -1.64 23.81
N ASN A 287 4.87 -0.48 23.17
CA ASN A 287 5.56 0.63 23.81
C ASN A 287 4.78 1.15 25.04
N ILE A 288 3.45 1.30 24.93
CA ILE A 288 2.60 1.73 26.06
C ILE A 288 2.69 0.74 27.23
N TYR A 289 2.62 -0.57 26.96
CA TYR A 289 2.67 -1.60 28.00
C TYR A 289 4.03 -1.68 28.68
N TYR A 290 5.11 -1.54 27.92
CA TYR A 290 6.47 -1.45 28.44
C TYR A 290 6.67 -0.21 29.33
N ASP A 291 6.26 0.98 28.86
CA ASP A 291 6.39 2.24 29.61
C ASP A 291 5.61 2.26 30.92
N LEU A 292 4.49 1.53 30.98
CA LEU A 292 3.69 1.38 32.19
C LEU A 292 4.19 0.25 33.11
N GLY A 293 5.21 -0.50 32.70
CA GLY A 293 5.76 -1.64 33.45
C GLY A 293 4.84 -2.85 33.52
N LEU A 294 3.91 -2.98 32.56
CA LEU A 294 3.01 -4.13 32.44
C LEU A 294 3.66 -5.30 31.70
N LEU A 295 4.63 -5.00 30.84
CA LEU A 295 5.41 -5.94 30.05
C LEU A 295 6.91 -5.60 30.16
N ASP A 296 7.77 -6.62 30.13
CA ASP A 296 9.22 -6.46 30.34
C ASP A 296 9.95 -5.92 29.11
N THR A 297 9.34 -6.02 27.92
CA THR A 297 9.92 -5.61 26.63
C THR A 297 8.87 -4.93 25.74
N LYS A 298 9.36 -4.11 24.80
CA LYS A 298 8.56 -3.51 23.73
C LYS A 298 8.49 -4.37 22.47
N GLU A 299 8.93 -5.63 22.53
CA GLU A 299 9.01 -6.49 21.36
C GLU A 299 7.63 -6.98 20.91
N VAL A 300 7.43 -6.99 19.58
CA VAL A 300 6.23 -7.54 18.95
C VAL A 300 6.64 -8.70 18.05
N ILE A 301 6.21 -9.90 18.40
CA ILE A 301 6.41 -11.11 17.61
C ILE A 301 5.24 -11.26 16.63
N GLU A 302 5.49 -10.95 15.37
CA GLU A 302 4.47 -11.04 14.30
C GLU A 302 4.43 -12.44 13.69
N VAL A 303 3.26 -13.07 13.74
CA VAL A 303 3.02 -14.42 13.20
C VAL A 303 1.75 -14.46 12.36
N ASN A 304 1.64 -15.50 11.53
CA ASN A 304 0.47 -15.77 10.70
C ASN A 304 0.21 -17.29 10.72
N ARG A 305 -0.80 -17.75 9.98
CA ARG A 305 -1.13 -19.18 9.90
C ARG A 305 0.05 -20.07 9.50
N SER A 306 0.88 -19.68 8.54
CA SER A 306 2.00 -20.53 8.07
C SER A 306 3.09 -20.71 9.12
N HIS A 307 3.22 -19.77 10.06
CA HIS A 307 4.16 -19.90 11.19
C HIS A 307 3.61 -20.84 12.26
N LEU A 308 2.32 -20.71 12.59
CA LEU A 308 1.72 -21.44 13.71
C LEU A 308 1.33 -22.89 13.34
N VAL A 309 0.82 -23.11 12.13
CA VAL A 309 0.24 -24.39 11.73
C VAL A 309 1.26 -25.24 10.99
N GLY A 310 1.63 -26.37 11.59
CA GLY A 310 2.54 -27.36 11.02
C GLY A 310 1.88 -28.24 9.96
N SER A 311 2.72 -28.94 9.18
CA SER A 311 2.25 -29.92 8.18
C SER A 311 2.01 -31.32 8.77
N TYR A 312 2.43 -31.54 10.01
CA TYR A 312 2.41 -32.83 10.70
C TYR A 312 1.73 -32.73 12.09
N VAL A 313 1.19 -33.85 12.57
CA VAL A 313 0.56 -33.98 13.91
C VAL A 313 1.58 -33.68 15.01
N GLY A 314 1.20 -32.84 15.98
CA GLY A 314 2.04 -32.41 17.10
C GLY A 314 2.95 -31.21 16.81
N GLN A 315 3.24 -30.93 15.54
CA GLN A 315 4.09 -29.82 15.13
C GLN A 315 3.42 -28.46 15.34
N THR A 316 2.08 -28.41 15.27
CA THR A 316 1.34 -27.16 15.39
C THR A 316 1.38 -26.63 16.83
N GLU A 317 1.23 -27.52 17.80
CA GLU A 317 1.32 -27.22 19.22
C GLU A 317 2.74 -26.75 19.59
N GLU A 318 3.77 -27.44 19.08
CA GLU A 318 5.18 -27.08 19.30
C GLU A 318 5.51 -25.70 18.71
N ASN A 319 5.14 -25.46 17.44
CA ASN A 319 5.36 -24.18 16.78
C ASN A 319 4.66 -23.04 17.52
N THR A 320 3.39 -23.24 17.88
CA THR A 320 2.60 -22.24 18.60
C THR A 320 3.25 -21.90 19.94
N MET A 321 3.69 -22.91 20.70
CA MET A 321 4.34 -22.69 21.99
C MET A 321 5.70 -22.00 21.85
N ASN A 322 6.49 -22.31 20.82
CA ASN A 322 7.76 -21.63 20.55
C ASN A 322 7.55 -20.12 20.35
N TYR A 323 6.55 -19.72 19.56
CA TYR A 323 6.25 -18.30 19.36
C TYR A 323 5.67 -17.62 20.62
N VAL A 324 4.88 -18.35 21.42
CA VAL A 324 4.46 -17.86 22.75
C VAL A 324 5.66 -17.59 23.64
N GLN A 325 6.63 -18.51 23.68
CA GLN A 325 7.85 -18.36 24.49
C GLN A 325 8.71 -17.17 24.03
N GLN A 326 8.82 -16.93 22.73
CA GLN A 326 9.50 -15.75 22.19
C GLN A 326 8.78 -14.45 22.53
N ALA A 327 7.45 -14.48 22.66
CA ALA A 327 6.66 -13.31 23.01
C ALA A 327 6.57 -13.03 24.52
N ILE A 328 7.19 -13.85 25.37
CA ILE A 328 7.23 -13.60 26.83
C ILE A 328 7.92 -12.26 27.10
N GLY A 329 7.27 -11.44 27.91
CA GLY A 329 7.68 -10.07 28.21
C GLY A 329 7.19 -9.06 27.17
N GLY A 330 6.58 -9.48 26.06
CA GLY A 330 6.13 -8.60 24.96
C GLY A 330 4.75 -8.98 24.41
N ILE A 331 4.55 -8.72 23.11
CA ILE A 331 3.27 -8.96 22.42
C ILE A 331 3.41 -10.04 21.35
N LEU A 332 2.51 -11.04 21.36
CA LEU A 332 2.29 -11.95 20.23
C LEU A 332 1.21 -11.38 19.31
N PHE A 333 1.60 -10.92 18.11
CA PHE A 333 0.68 -10.37 17.12
C PHE A 333 0.37 -11.42 16.04
N ILE A 334 -0.90 -11.81 15.92
CA ILE A 334 -1.36 -12.80 14.93
C ILE A 334 -2.15 -12.08 13.84
N ASP A 335 -1.54 -11.93 12.66
CA ASP A 335 -2.23 -11.35 11.50
C ASP A 335 -3.12 -12.38 10.79
N GLU A 336 -4.22 -11.88 10.24
CA GLU A 336 -5.29 -12.68 9.62
C GLU A 336 -5.69 -13.90 10.48
N ALA A 337 -5.92 -13.69 11.78
CA ALA A 337 -6.16 -14.78 12.74
C ALA A 337 -7.35 -15.67 12.37
N TYR A 338 -8.37 -15.12 11.71
CA TYR A 338 -9.51 -15.87 11.16
C TYR A 338 -9.08 -17.00 10.22
N SER A 339 -7.93 -16.87 9.57
CA SER A 339 -7.39 -17.89 8.66
C SER A 339 -7.07 -19.20 9.39
N LEU A 340 -6.83 -19.21 10.70
CA LEU A 340 -6.55 -20.42 11.48
C LEU A 340 -7.70 -21.45 11.40
N LYS A 341 -8.95 -21.00 11.26
CA LYS A 341 -10.13 -21.86 11.11
C LYS A 341 -10.77 -21.67 9.73
N ARG A 342 -10.61 -22.66 8.84
CA ARG A 342 -11.31 -22.70 7.54
C ARG A 342 -12.48 -23.68 7.63
N GLU A 343 -13.71 -23.19 7.50
CA GLU A 343 -14.90 -24.05 7.52
C GLU A 343 -15.04 -24.83 6.20
N GLY A 344 -15.11 -26.17 6.29
CA GLY A 344 -15.38 -27.06 5.16
C GLY A 344 -14.30 -28.11 4.83
N GLN A 345 -13.14 -28.09 5.48
CA GLN A 345 -12.22 -29.24 5.44
C GLN A 345 -12.50 -30.16 6.62
N SER A 346 -13.26 -31.23 6.38
CA SER A 346 -13.56 -32.30 7.34
C SER A 346 -12.33 -33.16 7.71
N GLY A 347 -11.11 -32.62 7.65
CA GLY A 347 -9.86 -33.38 7.82
C GLY A 347 -8.61 -32.62 8.29
N ASN A 348 -8.70 -31.40 8.85
CA ASN A 348 -7.51 -30.70 9.38
C ASN A 348 -7.77 -30.08 10.77
N ASP A 349 -7.62 -30.89 11.82
CA ASP A 349 -7.64 -30.48 13.23
C ASP A 349 -6.47 -29.54 13.63
N TYR A 350 -5.46 -29.39 12.78
CA TYR A 350 -4.25 -28.61 13.07
C TYR A 350 -4.52 -27.13 13.41
N GLY A 351 -5.47 -26.50 12.72
CA GLY A 351 -5.83 -25.11 13.01
C GLY A 351 -6.52 -24.91 14.37
N GLN A 352 -7.27 -25.92 14.83
CA GLN A 352 -7.87 -25.91 16.16
C GLN A 352 -6.82 -26.20 17.24
N ALA A 353 -5.87 -27.10 16.99
CA ALA A 353 -4.77 -27.36 17.90
C ALA A 353 -3.96 -26.09 18.25
N ALA A 354 -3.72 -25.22 17.26
CA ALA A 354 -3.07 -23.92 17.49
C ALA A 354 -3.91 -23.02 18.43
N ILE A 355 -5.22 -22.96 18.20
CA ILE A 355 -6.16 -22.16 18.99
C ILE A 355 -6.21 -22.67 20.43
N ASP A 356 -6.35 -23.98 20.62
CA ASP A 356 -6.41 -24.61 21.94
C ASP A 356 -5.10 -24.40 22.71
N THR A 357 -3.97 -24.50 22.03
CA THR A 357 -2.64 -24.22 22.60
C THR A 357 -2.52 -22.77 23.04
N LEU A 358 -2.96 -21.80 22.22
CA LEU A 358 -2.98 -20.38 22.58
C LEU A 358 -3.88 -20.11 23.79
N VAL A 359 -5.09 -20.67 23.82
CA VAL A 359 -6.01 -20.53 24.97
C VAL A 359 -5.41 -21.13 26.23
N SER A 360 -4.74 -22.27 26.12
CA SER A 360 -4.02 -22.88 27.24
C SER A 360 -2.86 -22.01 27.72
N ALA A 361 -2.11 -21.38 26.82
CA ALA A 361 -1.01 -20.49 27.18
C ALA A 361 -1.50 -19.22 27.91
N MET A 362 -2.58 -18.60 27.43
CA MET A 362 -3.19 -17.41 28.05
C MET A 362 -3.81 -17.69 29.43
N THR A 363 -4.08 -18.96 29.76
CA THR A 363 -4.69 -19.35 31.05
C THR A 363 -3.71 -19.98 32.03
N SER A 364 -2.52 -20.35 31.58
CA SER A 364 -1.57 -21.04 32.43
C SER A 364 -0.99 -20.07 33.46
N LYS A 365 -0.72 -20.57 34.68
CA LYS A 365 0.00 -19.80 35.70
C LYS A 365 1.47 -19.51 35.32
N GLU A 366 1.98 -20.21 34.31
CA GLU A 366 3.36 -20.09 33.86
C GLU A 366 3.57 -18.90 32.93
N TYR A 367 2.57 -18.62 32.07
CA TYR A 367 2.66 -17.65 30.98
C TYR A 367 1.56 -16.58 30.99
N GLY A 368 0.39 -16.82 31.59
CA GLY A 368 -0.82 -16.00 31.39
C GLY A 368 -0.67 -14.50 31.60
N ASP A 369 0.11 -14.07 32.60
CA ASP A 369 0.29 -12.65 32.94
C ASP A 369 1.61 -12.06 32.40
N LYS A 370 2.34 -12.80 31.57
CA LYS A 370 3.70 -12.43 31.12
C LYS A 370 3.77 -11.96 29.67
N PHE A 371 2.69 -12.04 28.91
CA PHE A 371 2.65 -11.60 27.52
C PHE A 371 1.23 -11.18 27.13
N ALA A 372 1.11 -10.32 26.12
CA ALA A 372 -0.18 -9.97 25.53
C ALA A 372 -0.35 -10.64 24.16
N VAL A 373 -1.61 -10.87 23.75
CA VAL A 373 -1.94 -11.43 22.44
C VAL A 373 -2.80 -10.42 21.71
N ILE A 374 -2.41 -10.06 20.49
CA ILE A 374 -3.20 -9.20 19.62
C ILE A 374 -3.61 -9.99 18.39
N LEU A 375 -4.93 -10.15 18.19
CA LEU A 375 -5.49 -10.79 17.00
C LEU A 375 -5.90 -9.73 15.99
N ALA A 376 -5.39 -9.83 14.76
CA ALA A 376 -5.72 -8.92 13.67
C ALA A 376 -6.47 -9.60 12.53
N GLY A 377 -7.37 -8.87 11.87
CA GLY A 377 -8.09 -9.37 10.70
C GLY A 377 -9.21 -8.47 10.21
N TYR A 378 -10.02 -8.99 9.29
CA TYR A 378 -11.18 -8.28 8.77
C TYR A 378 -12.37 -8.35 9.76
N PRO A 379 -13.18 -7.29 9.90
CA PRO A 379 -14.21 -7.23 10.93
C PRO A 379 -15.22 -8.39 10.91
N GLU A 380 -15.76 -8.75 9.74
CA GLU A 380 -16.78 -9.79 9.63
C GLU A 380 -16.19 -11.20 9.81
N GLU A 381 -15.03 -11.46 9.23
CA GLU A 381 -14.29 -12.71 9.33
C GLU A 381 -13.84 -12.97 10.76
N MET A 382 -13.34 -11.94 11.47
CA MET A 382 -12.95 -12.03 12.87
C MET A 382 -14.16 -12.24 13.79
N ARG A 383 -15.30 -11.59 13.51
CA ARG A 383 -16.53 -11.83 14.26
C ARG A 383 -16.92 -13.31 14.16
N GLN A 384 -16.95 -13.88 12.96
CA GLN A 384 -17.26 -15.30 12.77
C GLN A 384 -16.24 -16.21 13.47
N PHE A 385 -14.96 -15.90 13.35
CA PHE A 385 -13.88 -16.65 13.98
C PHE A 385 -14.02 -16.72 15.51
N LEU A 386 -14.38 -15.62 16.18
CA LEU A 386 -14.57 -15.58 17.63
C LEU A 386 -15.84 -16.33 18.06
N TRP A 387 -16.94 -16.18 17.32
CA TRP A 387 -18.18 -16.89 17.62
C TRP A 387 -18.03 -18.40 17.48
N ALA A 388 -17.18 -18.85 16.56
CA ALA A 388 -16.88 -20.26 16.37
C ALA A 388 -15.98 -20.86 17.47
N ASN A 389 -15.37 -20.06 18.34
CA ASN A 389 -14.43 -20.50 19.38
C ASN A 389 -14.74 -19.82 20.73
N PRO A 390 -15.65 -20.39 21.55
CA PRO A 390 -16.05 -19.81 22.83
C PRO A 390 -14.89 -19.59 23.81
N GLY A 391 -13.89 -20.48 23.80
CA GLY A 391 -12.68 -20.38 24.62
C GLY A 391 -11.89 -19.11 24.34
N LEU A 392 -11.59 -18.84 23.06
CA LEU A 392 -10.98 -17.58 22.63
C LEU A 392 -11.86 -16.37 23.00
N ARG A 393 -13.15 -16.39 22.65
CA ARG A 393 -14.05 -15.25 22.92
C ARG A 393 -14.04 -14.83 24.39
N SER A 394 -13.90 -15.78 25.33
CA SER A 394 -13.85 -15.49 26.76
C SER A 394 -12.55 -14.83 27.27
N ARG A 395 -11.49 -14.76 26.45
CA ARG A 395 -10.18 -14.12 26.77
C ARG A 395 -9.96 -12.81 26.01
N PHE A 396 -10.93 -12.40 25.20
CA PHE A 396 -10.92 -11.16 24.44
C PHE A 396 -12.25 -10.43 24.67
N PRO A 397 -12.39 -9.69 25.79
CA PRO A 397 -13.62 -8.98 26.12
C PRO A 397 -13.97 -7.95 25.05
N GLU A 398 -15.26 -7.67 24.85
CA GLU A 398 -15.72 -6.75 23.80
C GLU A 398 -15.13 -5.34 23.94
N GLN A 399 -14.77 -4.91 25.16
CA GLN A 399 -14.09 -3.64 25.40
C GLN A 399 -12.68 -3.57 24.78
N ASN A 400 -12.03 -4.71 24.55
CA ASN A 400 -10.70 -4.79 23.93
C ASN A 400 -10.77 -5.00 22.40
N HIS A 401 -11.96 -4.84 21.79
CA HIS A 401 -12.15 -4.95 20.34
C HIS A 401 -12.08 -3.55 19.73
N MET A 402 -11.07 -3.33 18.90
CA MET A 402 -10.83 -2.08 18.20
C MET A 402 -11.11 -2.28 16.71
N THR A 403 -11.89 -1.37 16.12
CA THR A 403 -12.18 -1.39 14.68
C THR A 403 -11.58 -0.15 14.05
N LEU A 404 -10.57 -0.33 13.19
CA LEU A 404 -9.93 0.76 12.46
C LEU A 404 -10.77 1.12 11.24
N PRO A 405 -11.25 2.37 11.13
CA PRO A 405 -11.96 2.83 9.94
C PRO A 405 -11.02 2.90 8.74
N ASN A 406 -11.61 2.94 7.54
CA ASN A 406 -10.87 3.32 6.33
C ASN A 406 -10.53 4.81 6.40
N TYR A 407 -9.37 5.17 5.84
CA TYR A 407 -9.00 6.58 5.71
C TYR A 407 -9.88 7.27 4.68
N ASN A 408 -10.19 8.54 4.94
CA ASN A 408 -10.85 9.41 3.97
C ASN A 408 -9.86 9.86 2.87
N LEU A 409 -10.36 10.49 1.80
CA LEU A 409 -9.51 10.88 0.67
C LEU A 409 -8.41 11.86 1.09
N ASP A 410 -8.71 12.85 1.92
CA ASP A 410 -7.75 13.86 2.38
C ASP A 410 -6.64 13.22 3.23
N GLU A 411 -6.99 12.28 4.10
CA GLU A 411 -6.05 11.48 4.90
C GLU A 411 -5.16 10.61 3.99
N LEU A 412 -5.72 10.00 2.94
CA LEU A 412 -4.96 9.20 1.98
C LEU A 412 -4.00 10.06 1.16
N VAL A 413 -4.41 11.25 0.74
CA VAL A 413 -3.53 12.21 0.04
C VAL A 413 -2.40 12.65 0.96
N TYR A 414 -2.70 12.99 2.21
CA TYR A 414 -1.69 13.34 3.21
C TYR A 414 -0.69 12.20 3.44
N ILE A 415 -1.16 10.95 3.57
CA ILE A 415 -0.28 9.78 3.65
C ILE A 415 0.63 9.67 2.41
N GLY A 416 0.10 9.98 1.22
CA GLY A 416 0.87 10.02 -0.01
C GLY A 416 1.97 11.09 -0.01
N GLU A 417 1.64 12.30 0.46
CA GLU A 417 2.61 13.39 0.66
C GLU A 417 3.68 13.02 1.69
N THR A 418 3.31 12.47 2.84
CA THR A 418 4.27 12.01 3.86
C THR A 418 5.18 10.92 3.29
N THR A 419 4.62 9.96 2.54
CA THR A 419 5.42 8.89 1.90
C THR A 419 6.41 9.47 0.90
N ALA A 420 6.00 10.47 0.10
CA ALA A 420 6.90 11.14 -0.83
C ALA A 420 8.04 11.83 -0.06
N LEU A 421 7.71 12.59 0.99
CA LEU A 421 8.69 13.31 1.81
C LEU A 421 9.68 12.37 2.53
N GLU A 422 9.22 11.24 3.06
CA GLU A 422 10.08 10.22 3.66
C GLU A 422 11.12 9.67 2.68
N ASN A 423 10.84 9.78 1.37
CA ASN A 423 11.75 9.41 0.28
C ASN A 423 12.41 10.64 -0.38
N ASP A 424 12.36 11.82 0.24
CA ASP A 424 12.92 13.09 -0.27
C ASP A 424 12.24 13.65 -1.53
N TYR A 425 10.99 13.28 -1.79
CA TYR A 425 10.19 13.83 -2.89
C TYR A 425 9.05 14.72 -2.40
N PHE A 426 8.57 15.62 -3.26
CA PHE A 426 7.32 16.36 -3.05
C PHE A 426 6.42 16.32 -4.28
N LEU A 427 5.11 16.41 -4.02
CA LEU A 427 4.06 16.39 -5.04
C LEU A 427 3.66 17.82 -5.43
N THR A 428 3.74 18.14 -6.72
CA THR A 428 3.15 19.36 -7.32
C THR A 428 1.62 19.36 -7.21
N GLU A 429 0.96 20.53 -7.33
CA GLU A 429 -0.51 20.63 -7.36
C GLU A 429 -1.15 19.72 -8.42
N LYS A 430 -0.53 19.60 -9.60
CA LYS A 430 -1.01 18.71 -10.67
C LYS A 430 -0.87 17.24 -10.29
N SER A 431 0.24 16.87 -9.64
CA SER A 431 0.49 15.50 -9.21
C SER A 431 -0.45 15.07 -8.06
N LEU A 432 -0.86 16.00 -7.17
CA LEU A 432 -1.88 15.73 -6.15
C LEU A 432 -3.22 15.34 -6.79
N ALA A 433 -3.68 16.10 -7.79
CA ALA A 433 -4.92 15.76 -8.51
C ALA A 433 -4.83 14.39 -9.22
N LYS A 434 -3.64 14.03 -9.72
CA LYS A 434 -3.37 12.71 -10.33
C LYS A 434 -3.34 11.61 -9.27
N LEU A 435 -2.76 11.86 -8.10
CA LEU A 435 -2.77 10.95 -6.95
C LEU A 435 -4.21 10.67 -6.48
N GLU A 436 -5.02 11.72 -6.31
CA GLU A 436 -6.45 11.58 -5.99
C GLU A 436 -7.16 10.69 -7.02
N THR A 437 -6.96 10.97 -8.32
CA THR A 437 -7.53 10.15 -9.40
C THR A 437 -7.05 8.70 -9.34
N ALA A 438 -5.79 8.45 -9.01
CA ALA A 438 -5.23 7.11 -8.87
C ALA A 438 -5.84 6.36 -7.66
N ILE A 439 -5.99 7.04 -6.53
CA ILE A 439 -6.63 6.50 -5.32
C ILE A 439 -8.09 6.14 -5.62
N GLU A 440 -8.86 7.05 -6.20
CA GLU A 440 -10.27 6.83 -6.53
C GLU A 440 -10.48 5.63 -7.48
N LYS A 441 -9.60 5.46 -8.46
CA LYS A 441 -9.63 4.30 -9.38
C LYS A 441 -9.35 2.98 -8.66
N GLN A 442 -8.43 2.99 -7.70
CA GLN A 442 -8.07 1.76 -6.96
C GLN A 442 -9.03 1.45 -5.80
N GLN A 443 -9.69 2.46 -5.24
CA GLN A 443 -10.71 2.36 -4.19
C GLN A 443 -12.03 1.85 -4.78
N VAL A 444 -12.07 0.54 -5.04
CA VAL A 444 -13.19 -0.11 -5.70
C VAL A 444 -14.22 -0.65 -4.71
N ASP A 445 -13.78 -1.05 -3.52
CA ASP A 445 -14.65 -1.62 -2.51
C ASP A 445 -14.08 -1.35 -1.12
N ASP A 446 -14.79 -1.83 -0.10
CA ASP A 446 -14.38 -1.71 1.28
C ASP A 446 -13.05 -2.44 1.57
N THR A 447 -12.57 -3.35 0.71
CA THR A 447 -11.30 -4.08 0.88
C THR A 447 -10.08 -3.30 0.39
N PHE A 448 -10.26 -2.03 0.00
CA PHE A 448 -9.19 -1.14 -0.40
C PHE A 448 -8.02 -1.15 0.60
N GLY A 449 -6.79 -1.22 0.08
CA GLY A 449 -5.58 -1.37 0.89
C GLY A 449 -5.11 -0.09 1.59
N ASN A 450 -5.91 0.98 1.61
CA ASN A 450 -5.70 2.21 2.39
C ASN A 450 -4.26 2.75 2.22
N ALA A 451 -3.57 3.06 3.33
CA ALA A 451 -2.21 3.60 3.33
C ALA A 451 -1.19 2.72 2.60
N ARG A 452 -1.42 1.39 2.56
CA ARG A 452 -0.53 0.48 1.82
C ARG A 452 -0.68 0.69 0.31
N THR A 453 -1.90 0.87 -0.17
CA THR A 453 -2.16 1.16 -1.57
C THR A 453 -1.57 2.50 -1.98
N VAL A 454 -1.79 3.55 -1.19
CA VAL A 454 -1.21 4.88 -1.46
C VAL A 454 0.32 4.83 -1.50
N ARG A 455 0.95 4.18 -0.51
CA ARG A 455 2.41 3.98 -0.50
C ARG A 455 2.91 3.31 -1.77
N ASN A 456 2.24 2.24 -2.21
CA ASN A 456 2.60 1.56 -3.44
C ASN A 456 2.47 2.45 -4.67
N ILE A 457 1.43 3.29 -4.75
CA ILE A 457 1.25 4.26 -5.84
C ILE A 457 2.45 5.21 -5.89
N ILE A 458 2.81 5.82 -4.75
CA ILE A 458 3.93 6.77 -4.67
C ILE A 458 5.26 6.10 -5.03
N LEU A 459 5.56 4.93 -4.47
CA LEU A 459 6.80 4.21 -4.78
C LEU A 459 6.89 3.80 -6.26
N GLN A 460 5.77 3.44 -6.88
CA GLN A 460 5.72 3.18 -8.31
C GLN A 460 5.96 4.46 -9.13
N THR A 461 5.37 5.58 -8.75
CA THR A 461 5.61 6.88 -9.40
C THR A 461 7.08 7.31 -9.29
N ILE A 462 7.69 7.17 -8.11
CA ILE A 462 9.13 7.46 -7.88
C ILE A 462 10.00 6.57 -8.80
N PHE A 463 9.68 5.28 -8.87
CA PHE A 463 10.38 4.37 -9.78
C PHE A 463 10.26 4.81 -11.24
N GLN A 464 9.09 5.27 -11.69
CA GLN A 464 8.87 5.74 -13.06
C GLN A 464 9.62 7.03 -13.37
N LYS A 465 9.61 8.00 -12.44
CA LYS A 465 10.42 9.22 -12.56
C LYS A 465 11.91 8.85 -12.75
N GLY A 466 12.45 8.02 -11.86
CA GLY A 466 13.84 7.56 -11.94
C GLY A 466 14.17 6.74 -13.21
N ALA A 467 13.19 6.02 -13.77
CA ALA A 467 13.37 5.31 -15.04
C ALA A 467 13.36 6.24 -16.27
N THR A 468 12.71 7.40 -16.17
CA THR A 468 12.55 8.37 -17.27
C THR A 468 13.67 9.42 -17.26
N GLU A 469 14.16 9.80 -16.08
CA GLU A 469 15.26 10.75 -15.91
C GLU A 469 16.62 10.09 -16.14
N SER A 470 17.08 10.09 -17.40
CA SER A 470 18.45 9.71 -17.79
C SER A 470 19.33 10.92 -18.15
N GLY A 471 18.98 12.11 -17.64
CA GLY A 471 19.66 13.38 -17.95
C GLY A 471 20.98 13.58 -17.21
N ASP A 472 21.77 14.58 -17.64
CA ASP A 472 23.03 14.96 -16.99
C ASP A 472 22.74 15.63 -15.63
N PRO A 473 23.23 15.09 -14.50
CA PRO A 473 23.00 15.65 -13.16
C PRO A 473 23.52 17.07 -12.97
N SER A 474 24.43 17.53 -13.83
CA SER A 474 25.07 18.85 -13.72
C SER A 474 24.21 20.01 -14.24
N GLU A 475 23.16 19.75 -15.02
CA GLU A 475 22.23 20.78 -15.54
C GLU A 475 20.89 20.84 -14.78
N THR A 476 20.68 19.94 -13.81
CA THR A 476 19.38 19.74 -13.15
C THR A 476 19.43 20.30 -11.73
N GLY A 477 18.47 21.16 -11.35
CA GLY A 477 18.43 21.77 -10.02
C GLY A 477 18.06 20.76 -8.94
N LEU A 478 18.45 21.02 -7.68
CA LEU A 478 18.09 20.17 -6.53
C LEU A 478 16.58 19.89 -6.44
N LEU A 479 15.74 20.91 -6.65
CA LEU A 479 14.27 20.76 -6.59
C LEU A 479 13.72 19.89 -7.73
N ASP A 480 14.37 19.85 -8.90
CA ASP A 480 13.93 19.02 -10.02
C ASP A 480 14.05 17.51 -9.68
N PHE A 481 15.11 17.12 -8.96
CA PHE A 481 15.27 15.74 -8.47
C PHE A 481 14.21 15.36 -7.42
N MET A 482 13.79 16.32 -6.60
CA MET A 482 12.77 16.09 -5.57
C MET A 482 11.33 16.20 -6.12
N ARG A 483 11.13 16.85 -7.27
CA ARG A 483 9.79 17.14 -7.82
C ARG A 483 9.18 15.92 -8.50
N ILE A 484 7.97 15.54 -8.05
CA ILE A 484 7.09 14.62 -8.79
C ILE A 484 6.05 15.42 -9.56
N GLU A 485 6.05 15.25 -10.88
CA GLU A 485 5.11 15.89 -11.79
C GLU A 485 3.85 15.04 -12.03
N GLY A 486 2.82 15.66 -12.61
CA GLY A 486 1.58 14.95 -12.92
C GLY A 486 1.75 13.86 -13.98
N ASP A 487 2.73 14.02 -14.87
CA ASP A 487 3.00 13.11 -15.98
C ASP A 487 3.70 11.84 -15.48
N ASP A 488 4.38 11.88 -14.33
CA ASP A 488 4.99 10.70 -13.70
C ASP A 488 3.94 9.65 -13.29
N PHE A 489 2.67 10.07 -13.13
CA PHE A 489 1.54 9.17 -12.86
C PHE A 489 0.93 8.57 -14.13
N ASP A 490 1.23 9.09 -15.32
CA ASP A 490 0.60 8.65 -16.57
C ASP A 490 0.81 7.16 -16.88
N PRO A 491 1.98 6.55 -16.64
CA PRO A 491 2.16 5.11 -16.79
C PRO A 491 1.20 4.27 -15.94
N LEU A 492 0.74 4.76 -14.78
CA LEU A 492 -0.26 4.08 -13.95
C LEU A 492 -1.66 4.08 -14.59
N PHE A 493 -1.91 5.02 -15.50
CA PHE A 493 -3.16 5.13 -16.25
C PHE A 493 -3.07 4.53 -17.66
N ASP A 494 -1.86 4.37 -18.18
CA ASP A 494 -1.60 4.02 -19.58
C ASP A 494 -1.29 2.53 -19.82
N GLN A 495 -1.28 1.68 -18.78
CA GLN A 495 -1.15 0.23 -18.95
C GLN A 495 -2.21 -0.39 -19.89
N ASP A 496 -3.31 0.32 -20.17
CA ASP A 496 -4.35 -0.10 -21.11
C ASP A 496 -4.18 0.45 -22.56
N LYS A 497 -3.20 1.32 -22.84
CA LYS A 497 -3.09 2.02 -24.15
C LYS A 497 -2.46 1.20 -25.28
N GLU A 498 -1.67 0.16 -24.99
CA GLU A 498 -1.05 -0.67 -26.05
C GLU A 498 -1.98 -1.77 -26.61
N GLU A 499 -3.15 -1.98 -26.02
CA GLU A 499 -4.13 -2.92 -26.57
C GLU A 499 -5.04 -2.26 -27.62
N GLU A 500 -5.30 -2.99 -28.71
CA GLU A 500 -6.35 -2.65 -29.67
C GLU A 500 -7.64 -2.24 -28.94
N SER A 501 -8.21 -1.06 -29.29
CA SER A 501 -9.38 -0.52 -28.62
C SER A 501 -10.52 -1.57 -28.52
N PRO A 502 -11.19 -1.72 -27.37
CA PRO A 502 -12.28 -2.67 -27.19
C PRO A 502 -13.40 -2.55 -28.23
N ILE A 503 -13.66 -1.35 -28.75
CA ILE A 503 -14.64 -1.15 -29.83
C ILE A 503 -14.18 -1.78 -31.15
N HIS A 504 -12.89 -1.71 -31.48
CA HIS A 504 -12.33 -2.37 -32.66
C HIS A 504 -12.33 -3.89 -32.48
N LYS A 505 -12.02 -4.39 -31.28
CA LYS A 505 -12.19 -5.82 -30.93
C LYS A 505 -13.64 -6.28 -31.15
N LEU A 506 -14.63 -5.47 -30.76
CA LEU A 506 -16.04 -5.78 -31.00
C LEU A 506 -16.38 -5.82 -32.50
N GLU A 507 -15.93 -4.84 -33.28
CA GLU A 507 -16.20 -4.75 -34.72
C GLU A 507 -15.59 -5.92 -35.51
N ARG A 508 -14.44 -6.45 -35.06
CA ARG A 508 -13.79 -7.64 -35.65
C ARG A 508 -14.56 -8.95 -35.44
N LEU A 509 -15.45 -9.03 -34.44
CA LEU A 509 -16.24 -10.25 -34.24
C LEU A 509 -17.15 -10.47 -35.45
N ILE A 510 -17.18 -11.71 -35.95
CA ILE A 510 -18.03 -12.08 -37.08
C ILE A 510 -19.51 -11.99 -36.65
N GLY A 511 -20.34 -11.39 -37.50
CA GLY A 511 -21.77 -11.20 -37.24
C GLY A 511 -22.09 -10.27 -36.07
N LEU A 512 -23.09 -10.65 -35.26
CA LEU A 512 -23.54 -9.93 -34.05
C LEU A 512 -23.94 -8.46 -34.25
N GLN A 513 -24.37 -8.07 -35.46
CA GLN A 513 -24.72 -6.68 -35.77
C GLN A 513 -25.70 -6.02 -34.75
N PRO A 514 -26.77 -6.69 -34.28
CA PRO A 514 -27.67 -6.11 -33.28
C PRO A 514 -26.97 -5.76 -31.96
N VAL A 515 -25.95 -6.54 -31.58
CA VAL A 515 -25.15 -6.32 -30.37
C VAL A 515 -24.19 -5.16 -30.59
N LYS A 516 -23.49 -5.14 -31.73
CA LYS A 516 -22.57 -4.06 -32.12
C LYS A 516 -23.28 -2.71 -32.11
N ASP A 517 -24.46 -2.63 -32.70
CA ASP A 517 -25.26 -1.41 -32.80
C ASP A 517 -25.67 -0.89 -31.41
N GLU A 518 -26.12 -1.77 -30.50
CA GLU A 518 -26.55 -1.35 -29.15
C GLU A 518 -25.36 -0.92 -28.28
N VAL A 519 -24.20 -1.57 -28.39
CA VAL A 519 -22.97 -1.14 -27.71
C VAL A 519 -22.48 0.20 -28.25
N LYS A 520 -22.52 0.41 -29.57
CA LYS A 520 -22.16 1.68 -30.20
C LYS A 520 -23.09 2.81 -29.77
N LYS A 521 -24.39 2.54 -29.71
CA LYS A 521 -25.40 3.48 -29.18
C LYS A 521 -25.12 3.85 -27.73
N LEU A 522 -24.77 2.87 -26.88
CA LEU A 522 -24.40 3.14 -25.49
C LEU A 522 -23.14 4.00 -25.41
N SER A 523 -22.06 3.66 -26.10
CA SER A 523 -20.82 4.43 -26.04
C SER A 523 -20.99 5.87 -26.53
N SER A 524 -21.76 6.09 -27.60
CA SER A 524 -22.13 7.45 -28.06
C SER A 524 -22.95 8.21 -27.01
N PHE A 525 -23.92 7.56 -26.37
CA PHE A 525 -24.72 8.17 -25.31
C PHE A 525 -23.85 8.58 -24.12
N VAL A 526 -22.94 7.71 -23.66
CA VAL A 526 -22.07 7.99 -22.52
C VAL A 526 -21.14 9.18 -22.80
N ARG A 527 -20.50 9.21 -23.97
CA ARG A 527 -19.64 10.33 -24.38
C ARG A 527 -20.39 11.67 -24.41
N LEU A 528 -21.64 11.66 -24.88
CA LEU A 528 -22.48 12.87 -24.87
C LEU A 528 -22.82 13.30 -23.44
N GLN A 529 -23.14 12.35 -22.55
CA GLN A 529 -23.45 12.65 -21.15
C GLN A 529 -22.25 13.21 -20.38
N GLN A 530 -21.03 12.75 -20.69
CA GLN A 530 -19.80 13.28 -20.12
C GLN A 530 -19.58 14.75 -20.54
N ARG A 531 -19.67 15.06 -21.84
CA ARG A 531 -19.57 16.44 -22.34
C ARG A 531 -20.62 17.36 -21.72
N ARG A 532 -21.86 16.88 -21.56
CA ARG A 532 -22.90 17.66 -20.88
C ARG A 532 -22.51 17.98 -19.43
N LYS A 533 -21.91 17.02 -18.71
CA LYS A 533 -21.44 17.21 -17.34
C LYS A 533 -20.30 18.23 -17.29
N GLU A 534 -19.36 18.16 -18.24
CA GLU A 534 -18.26 19.13 -18.39
C GLU A 534 -18.77 20.55 -18.65
N GLU A 535 -19.88 20.69 -19.38
CA GLU A 535 -20.56 21.97 -19.63
C GLU A 535 -21.52 22.40 -18.48
N GLY A 536 -21.53 21.67 -17.36
CA GLY A 536 -22.39 21.98 -16.20
C GLY A 536 -23.88 21.70 -16.41
N LEU A 537 -24.26 20.98 -17.46
CA LEU A 537 -25.64 20.60 -17.75
C LEU A 537 -26.05 19.35 -16.96
N PRO A 538 -27.34 19.21 -16.59
CA PRO A 538 -27.83 18.01 -15.91
C PRO A 538 -27.65 16.76 -16.80
N SER A 539 -27.11 15.70 -16.20
CA SER A 539 -26.91 14.40 -16.83
C SER A 539 -28.10 13.47 -16.58
N VAL A 540 -28.39 12.60 -17.54
CA VAL A 540 -29.41 11.55 -17.43
C VAL A 540 -28.75 10.32 -16.82
N PRO A 541 -29.38 9.65 -15.82
CA PRO A 541 -28.84 8.42 -15.24
C PRO A 541 -28.65 7.33 -16.30
N ILE A 542 -27.50 6.66 -16.27
CA ILE A 542 -27.16 5.61 -17.23
C ILE A 542 -27.46 4.25 -16.58
N GLN A 543 -28.34 3.47 -17.22
CA GLN A 543 -28.65 2.12 -16.76
C GLN A 543 -27.75 1.10 -17.46
N LEU A 544 -26.91 0.42 -16.69
CA LEU A 544 -25.84 -0.42 -17.21
C LEU A 544 -26.10 -1.93 -17.11
N HIS A 545 -26.93 -2.37 -16.16
CA HIS A 545 -27.28 -3.79 -16.01
C HIS A 545 -28.03 -4.30 -17.24
N ALA A 546 -27.61 -5.48 -17.71
CA ALA A 546 -28.02 -6.00 -19.00
C ALA A 546 -28.44 -7.47 -18.96
N VAL A 547 -29.29 -7.85 -19.91
CA VAL A 547 -29.69 -9.23 -20.17
C VAL A 547 -29.14 -9.66 -21.51
N PHE A 548 -28.32 -10.71 -21.53
CA PHE A 548 -27.75 -11.29 -22.73
C PHE A 548 -28.54 -12.55 -23.10
N SER A 549 -29.29 -12.50 -24.20
CA SER A 549 -30.22 -13.56 -24.60
C SER A 549 -29.84 -14.19 -25.94
N GLY A 550 -29.62 -15.50 -25.96
CA GLY A 550 -29.32 -16.26 -27.17
C GLY A 550 -28.81 -17.67 -26.89
N ASN A 551 -28.72 -18.50 -27.92
CA ASN A 551 -28.32 -19.90 -27.79
C ASN A 551 -26.85 -20.06 -27.34
N PRO A 552 -26.43 -21.23 -26.84
CA PRO A 552 -25.04 -21.51 -26.53
C PRO A 552 -24.12 -21.27 -27.73
N GLY A 553 -22.91 -20.78 -27.46
CA GLY A 553 -21.88 -20.55 -28.48
C GLY A 553 -22.07 -19.33 -29.38
N THR A 554 -23.00 -18.42 -29.09
CA THR A 554 -23.17 -17.14 -29.82
C THR A 554 -22.24 -16.01 -29.36
N GLY A 555 -21.23 -16.30 -28.53
CA GLY A 555 -20.24 -15.31 -28.09
C GLY A 555 -20.62 -14.40 -26.91
N LYS A 556 -21.67 -14.73 -26.14
CA LYS A 556 -22.14 -13.94 -24.98
C LYS A 556 -21.02 -13.57 -23.99
N THR A 557 -20.23 -14.55 -23.55
CA THR A 557 -19.14 -14.34 -22.60
C THR A 557 -18.01 -13.48 -23.20
N THR A 558 -17.65 -13.74 -24.45
CA THR A 558 -16.66 -12.94 -25.20
C THR A 558 -17.08 -11.47 -25.27
N VAL A 559 -18.33 -11.21 -25.63
CA VAL A 559 -18.88 -9.84 -25.67
C VAL A 559 -18.97 -9.23 -24.27
N ALA A 560 -19.24 -10.01 -23.21
CA ALA A 560 -19.25 -9.48 -21.85
C ALA A 560 -17.88 -8.92 -21.44
N HIS A 561 -16.78 -9.59 -21.79
CA HIS A 561 -15.42 -9.08 -21.57
C HIS A 561 -15.15 -7.79 -22.34
N ILE A 562 -15.52 -7.75 -23.63
CA ILE A 562 -15.34 -6.55 -24.45
C ILE A 562 -16.20 -5.39 -23.91
N TYR A 563 -17.44 -5.67 -23.54
CA TYR A 563 -18.37 -4.70 -22.97
C TYR A 563 -17.85 -4.11 -21.67
N ALA A 564 -17.30 -4.93 -20.77
CA ALA A 564 -16.69 -4.46 -19.53
C ALA A 564 -15.53 -3.47 -19.78
N GLN A 565 -14.68 -3.79 -20.76
CA GLN A 565 -13.58 -2.90 -21.15
C GLN A 565 -14.07 -1.60 -21.82
N ILE A 566 -15.13 -1.67 -22.63
CA ILE A 566 -15.75 -0.46 -23.19
C ILE A 566 -16.28 0.44 -22.07
N LEU A 567 -16.96 -0.12 -21.07
CA LEU A 567 -17.49 0.65 -19.95
C LEU A 567 -16.37 1.28 -19.11
N LYS A 568 -15.27 0.55 -18.88
CA LYS A 568 -14.05 1.08 -18.24
C LYS A 568 -13.47 2.26 -19.01
N ASN A 569 -13.26 2.11 -20.32
CA ASN A 569 -12.71 3.16 -21.17
C ASN A 569 -13.64 4.37 -21.28
N CYS A 570 -14.94 4.17 -21.07
CA CYS A 570 -15.91 5.26 -20.96
C CYS A 570 -16.02 5.83 -19.54
N GLY A 571 -15.19 5.44 -18.58
CA GLY A 571 -15.20 5.97 -17.20
C GLY A 571 -16.43 5.57 -16.38
N LEU A 572 -17.15 4.51 -16.77
CA LEU A 572 -18.33 4.00 -16.06
C LEU A 572 -18.00 2.84 -15.10
N LEU A 573 -16.82 2.25 -15.23
CA LEU A 573 -16.31 1.18 -14.38
C LEU A 573 -14.86 1.49 -14.01
N LYS A 574 -14.46 1.15 -12.78
CA LYS A 574 -13.10 1.43 -12.28
C LYS A 574 -12.02 0.47 -12.81
N ARG A 575 -12.33 -0.82 -13.02
CA ARG A 575 -11.38 -1.88 -13.39
C ARG A 575 -11.68 -2.60 -14.71
N GLY A 576 -12.95 -2.73 -15.09
CA GLY A 576 -13.35 -3.32 -16.39
C GLY A 576 -13.17 -4.84 -16.53
N HIS A 577 -12.93 -5.56 -15.43
CA HIS A 577 -12.85 -7.03 -15.42
C HIS A 577 -14.25 -7.67 -15.43
N VAL A 578 -14.29 -8.96 -15.74
CA VAL A 578 -15.52 -9.77 -15.68
C VAL A 578 -15.33 -10.94 -14.72
N VAL A 579 -16.24 -11.08 -13.78
CA VAL A 579 -16.37 -12.27 -12.93
C VAL A 579 -17.51 -13.12 -13.48
N VAL A 580 -17.18 -14.32 -13.94
CA VAL A 580 -18.18 -15.29 -14.40
C VAL A 580 -18.67 -16.10 -13.21
N ALA A 581 -19.98 -16.21 -13.08
CA ALA A 581 -20.66 -16.96 -12.03
C ALA A 581 -21.78 -17.82 -12.61
N SER A 582 -22.04 -18.94 -11.96
CA SER A 582 -23.16 -19.83 -12.22
C SER A 582 -24.01 -20.00 -10.96
N ARG A 583 -25.11 -20.76 -11.02
CA ARG A 583 -25.91 -21.07 -9.83
C ARG A 583 -25.08 -21.69 -8.70
N SER A 584 -24.15 -22.60 -9.00
CA SER A 584 -23.33 -23.25 -7.98
C SER A 584 -22.37 -22.28 -7.28
N ASP A 585 -22.06 -21.13 -7.90
CA ASP A 585 -21.20 -20.11 -7.32
C ASP A 585 -21.96 -19.16 -6.39
N LEU A 586 -23.26 -18.99 -6.60
CA LEU A 586 -24.09 -18.05 -5.84
C LEU A 586 -24.87 -18.72 -4.72
N VAL A 587 -25.35 -19.94 -4.95
CA VAL A 587 -26.23 -20.66 -4.03
C VAL A 587 -25.43 -21.65 -3.16
N ALA A 588 -25.73 -21.70 -1.87
CA ALA A 588 -25.17 -22.67 -0.92
C ALA A 588 -26.17 -23.80 -0.61
N GLY A 589 -25.69 -24.90 -0.02
CA GLY A 589 -26.52 -26.05 0.35
C GLY A 589 -27.25 -25.91 1.70
N TYR A 590 -26.94 -24.87 2.49
CA TYR A 590 -27.42 -24.67 3.86
C TYR A 590 -27.97 -23.25 4.08
N ILE A 591 -28.92 -23.11 5.01
CA ILE A 591 -29.62 -21.84 5.33
C ILE A 591 -28.64 -20.76 5.80
N GLY A 592 -28.77 -19.53 5.28
CA GLY A 592 -27.99 -18.35 5.68
C GLY A 592 -26.62 -18.21 5.02
N GLN A 593 -26.17 -19.20 4.25
CA GLN A 593 -24.87 -19.17 3.55
C GLN A 593 -24.96 -18.57 2.14
N THR A 594 -26.15 -18.57 1.52
CA THR A 594 -26.36 -18.10 0.15
C THR A 594 -26.14 -16.60 0.03
N THR A 595 -26.63 -15.80 0.99
CA THR A 595 -26.32 -14.36 1.05
C THR A 595 -24.81 -14.10 1.07
N MET A 596 -24.05 -14.80 1.91
CA MET A 596 -22.60 -14.58 2.01
C MET A 596 -21.86 -14.96 0.73
N LYS A 597 -22.23 -16.09 0.14
CA LYS A 597 -21.61 -16.59 -1.10
C LYS A 597 -21.90 -15.66 -2.27
N THR A 598 -23.15 -15.17 -2.38
CA THR A 598 -23.56 -14.17 -3.38
C THR A 598 -22.81 -12.84 -3.18
N LYS A 599 -22.76 -12.33 -1.94
CA LYS A 599 -22.01 -11.09 -1.62
C LYS A 599 -20.53 -11.22 -1.94
N LYS A 600 -19.91 -12.36 -1.65
CA LYS A 600 -18.51 -12.61 -2.00
C LYS A 600 -18.27 -12.49 -3.51
N LYS A 601 -19.11 -13.14 -4.33
CA LYS A 601 -19.02 -13.04 -5.79
C LYS A 601 -19.28 -11.64 -6.33
N ILE A 602 -20.17 -10.89 -5.68
CA ILE A 602 -20.41 -9.48 -6.02
C ILE A 602 -19.19 -8.63 -5.68
N ARG A 603 -18.58 -8.80 -4.50
CA ARG A 603 -17.34 -8.10 -4.12
C ARG A 603 -16.21 -8.35 -5.12
N GLU A 604 -16.02 -9.60 -5.54
CA GLU A 604 -15.06 -9.95 -6.60
C GLU A 604 -15.31 -9.16 -7.91
N ALA A 605 -16.57 -8.80 -8.19
CA ALA A 605 -16.99 -8.12 -9.41
C ALA A 605 -17.09 -6.59 -9.28
N LEU A 606 -16.91 -6.00 -8.10
CA LEU A 606 -16.94 -4.55 -7.91
C LEU A 606 -15.86 -3.88 -8.76
N GLY A 607 -16.17 -2.74 -9.37
CA GLY A 607 -15.34 -2.07 -10.39
C GLY A 607 -15.41 -2.70 -11.78
N GLY A 608 -16.16 -3.78 -11.95
CA GLY A 608 -16.25 -4.57 -13.16
C GLY A 608 -17.68 -5.06 -13.46
N VAL A 609 -17.76 -6.24 -14.07
CA VAL A 609 -19.00 -6.90 -14.46
C VAL A 609 -19.14 -8.24 -13.76
N LEU A 610 -20.26 -8.48 -13.09
CA LEU A 610 -20.71 -9.81 -12.69
C LEU A 610 -21.53 -10.44 -13.82
N PHE A 611 -20.97 -11.42 -14.51
CA PHE A 611 -21.64 -12.18 -15.57
C PHE A 611 -22.19 -13.49 -15.01
N ILE A 612 -23.51 -13.59 -14.92
CA ILE A 612 -24.20 -14.80 -14.43
C ILE A 612 -24.67 -15.61 -15.62
N ASP A 613 -23.98 -16.71 -15.91
CA ASP A 613 -24.37 -17.63 -16.98
C ASP A 613 -25.52 -18.54 -16.53
N GLU A 614 -26.39 -18.86 -17.49
CA GLU A 614 -27.64 -19.61 -17.26
C GLU A 614 -28.44 -19.10 -16.04
N ALA A 615 -28.55 -17.77 -15.91
CA ALA A 615 -29.14 -17.12 -14.74
C ALA A 615 -30.60 -17.56 -14.45
N TYR A 616 -31.33 -17.99 -15.48
CA TYR A 616 -32.68 -18.55 -15.34
C TYR A 616 -32.72 -19.78 -14.42
N SER A 617 -31.60 -20.47 -14.23
CA SER A 617 -31.47 -21.58 -13.28
C SER A 617 -31.70 -21.16 -11.82
N LEU A 618 -31.55 -19.87 -11.48
CA LEU A 618 -31.88 -19.33 -10.16
C LEU A 618 -33.40 -19.32 -9.89
N PHE A 619 -34.21 -19.31 -10.96
CA PHE A 619 -35.67 -19.22 -10.96
C PHE A 619 -36.32 -20.44 -11.65
N LYS A 620 -35.98 -21.67 -11.24
CA LYS A 620 -36.68 -22.87 -11.73
C LYS A 620 -37.94 -23.12 -10.88
N SER A 621 -39.08 -23.34 -11.54
CA SER A 621 -40.35 -23.70 -10.90
C SER A 621 -40.20 -24.97 -10.05
N GLY A 622 -40.17 -24.81 -8.73
CA GLY A 622 -39.92 -25.87 -7.75
C GLY A 622 -38.60 -25.77 -6.98
N SER A 623 -37.76 -24.76 -7.22
CA SER A 623 -36.50 -24.57 -6.49
C SER A 623 -36.68 -24.07 -5.05
N THR A 624 -35.90 -24.64 -4.14
CA THR A 624 -35.71 -24.26 -2.73
C THR A 624 -35.46 -22.76 -2.51
N ASP A 625 -35.85 -22.25 -1.33
CA ASP A 625 -35.80 -20.82 -0.91
C ASP A 625 -34.45 -20.12 -1.19
N PHE A 626 -33.35 -20.88 -1.27
CA PHE A 626 -32.01 -20.38 -1.50
C PHE A 626 -31.81 -19.67 -2.85
N GLY A 627 -32.48 -20.11 -3.93
CA GLY A 627 -32.34 -19.45 -5.23
C GLY A 627 -32.94 -18.03 -5.23
N LYS A 628 -34.05 -17.88 -4.50
CA LYS A 628 -34.72 -16.58 -4.29
C LYS A 628 -33.88 -15.68 -3.38
N GLU A 629 -33.31 -16.24 -2.31
CA GLU A 629 -32.38 -15.52 -1.42
C GLU A 629 -31.17 -14.92 -2.18
N ALA A 630 -30.61 -15.66 -3.15
CA ALA A 630 -29.55 -15.14 -4.01
C ALA A 630 -30.02 -13.96 -4.89
N ILE A 631 -31.22 -14.05 -5.48
CA ILE A 631 -31.80 -12.97 -6.29
C ILE A 631 -32.06 -11.72 -5.43
N ASP A 632 -32.64 -11.89 -4.24
CA ASP A 632 -32.95 -10.78 -3.35
C ASP A 632 -31.66 -10.10 -2.86
N THR A 633 -30.63 -10.89 -2.54
CA THR A 633 -29.29 -10.38 -2.21
C THR A 633 -28.67 -9.62 -3.39
N LEU A 634 -28.77 -10.16 -4.61
CA LEU A 634 -28.26 -9.51 -5.82
C LEU A 634 -28.95 -8.15 -6.05
N VAL A 635 -30.27 -8.07 -5.89
CA VAL A 635 -31.03 -6.83 -6.06
C VAL A 635 -30.63 -5.77 -5.02
N ASP A 636 -30.45 -6.18 -3.75
CA ASP A 636 -30.01 -5.29 -2.68
C ASP A 636 -28.61 -4.71 -2.97
N GLU A 637 -27.65 -5.57 -3.28
CA GLU A 637 -26.27 -5.16 -3.56
C GLU A 637 -26.13 -4.35 -4.87
N MET A 638 -26.92 -4.65 -5.91
CA MET A 638 -27.01 -3.79 -7.11
C MET A 638 -27.48 -2.36 -6.79
N THR A 639 -28.24 -2.18 -5.71
CA THR A 639 -28.71 -0.85 -5.28
C THR A 639 -27.62 -0.10 -4.55
N LYS A 640 -26.87 -0.80 -3.68
CA LYS A 640 -25.78 -0.24 -2.90
C LYS A 640 -24.57 0.14 -3.75
N HIS A 641 -24.32 -0.63 -4.82
CA HIS A 641 -23.14 -0.48 -5.68
C HIS A 641 -23.48 -0.08 -7.12
N ASN A 642 -24.58 0.65 -7.32
CA ASN A 642 -25.11 1.02 -8.64
C ASN A 642 -24.13 1.79 -9.55
N GLU A 643 -23.20 2.54 -8.97
CA GLU A 643 -22.18 3.33 -9.69
C GLU A 643 -20.91 2.53 -10.01
N ASN A 644 -20.74 1.34 -9.42
CA ASN A 644 -19.48 0.60 -9.47
C ASN A 644 -19.65 -0.90 -9.74
N LEU A 645 -20.85 -1.36 -10.07
CA LEU A 645 -21.14 -2.76 -10.39
C LEU A 645 -22.07 -2.83 -11.59
N VAL A 646 -21.68 -3.60 -12.60
CA VAL A 646 -22.58 -4.00 -13.68
C VAL A 646 -22.88 -5.48 -13.56
N VAL A 647 -24.14 -5.84 -13.74
CA VAL A 647 -24.59 -7.24 -13.69
C VAL A 647 -25.14 -7.59 -15.05
N ILE A 648 -24.64 -8.68 -15.62
CA ILE A 648 -25.12 -9.25 -16.88
C ILE A 648 -25.73 -10.61 -16.57
N LEU A 649 -27.02 -10.76 -16.84
CA LEU A 649 -27.68 -12.06 -16.76
C LEU A 649 -27.74 -12.68 -18.15
N ALA A 650 -27.18 -13.88 -18.30
CA ALA A 650 -27.15 -14.59 -19.57
C ALA A 650 -28.02 -15.84 -19.57
N GLY A 651 -28.64 -16.13 -20.71
CA GLY A 651 -29.45 -17.35 -20.88
C GLY A 651 -30.30 -17.36 -22.14
N TYR A 652 -31.23 -18.30 -22.19
CA TYR A 652 -32.19 -18.42 -23.29
C TYR A 652 -33.27 -17.34 -23.23
N LYS A 653 -33.76 -16.92 -24.40
CA LYS A 653 -34.58 -15.70 -24.54
C LYS A 653 -35.88 -15.73 -23.74
N GLN A 654 -36.60 -16.86 -23.71
CA GLN A 654 -37.90 -16.94 -23.03
C GLN A 654 -37.75 -17.08 -21.52
N GLU A 655 -36.75 -17.84 -21.10
CA GLU A 655 -36.39 -18.15 -19.73
C GLU A 655 -35.87 -16.91 -19.02
N MET A 656 -35.05 -16.11 -19.70
CA MET A 656 -34.61 -14.81 -19.20
C MET A 656 -35.76 -13.83 -19.06
N LYS A 657 -36.72 -13.83 -20.00
CA LYS A 657 -37.92 -13.00 -19.89
C LYS A 657 -38.75 -13.39 -18.65
N ALA A 658 -38.91 -14.68 -18.40
CA ALA A 658 -39.60 -15.20 -17.21
C ALA A 658 -38.85 -14.82 -15.91
N LEU A 659 -37.53 -14.97 -15.86
CA LEU A 659 -36.71 -14.56 -14.71
C LEU A 659 -36.88 -13.06 -14.40
N ILE A 660 -36.76 -12.18 -15.39
CA ILE A 660 -36.90 -10.74 -15.16
C ILE A 660 -38.29 -10.37 -14.65
N GLN A 661 -39.34 -11.02 -15.16
CA GLN A 661 -40.72 -10.80 -14.74
C GLN A 661 -41.04 -11.40 -13.36
N SER A 662 -40.21 -12.30 -12.85
CA SER A 662 -40.43 -12.97 -11.56
C SER A 662 -40.23 -12.07 -10.35
N ASN A 663 -39.38 -11.04 -10.46
CA ASN A 663 -39.02 -10.16 -9.36
C ASN A 663 -39.06 -8.69 -9.83
N PRO A 664 -39.92 -7.84 -9.22
CA PRO A 664 -39.99 -6.41 -9.55
C PRO A 664 -38.65 -5.67 -9.47
N GLY A 665 -37.78 -6.07 -8.55
CA GLY A 665 -36.44 -5.51 -8.36
C GLY A 665 -35.49 -5.78 -9.53
N LEU A 666 -35.63 -6.95 -10.19
CA LEU A 666 -34.92 -7.26 -11.44
C LEU A 666 -35.51 -6.44 -12.61
N SER A 667 -36.83 -6.45 -12.76
CA SER A 667 -37.54 -5.68 -13.79
C SER A 667 -37.25 -4.18 -13.76
N SER A 668 -36.99 -3.60 -12.57
CA SER A 668 -36.66 -2.17 -12.43
C SER A 668 -35.21 -1.85 -12.81
N ARG A 669 -34.25 -2.76 -12.58
CA ARG A 669 -32.81 -2.51 -12.76
C ARG A 669 -32.28 -2.96 -14.13
N PHE A 670 -32.84 -4.04 -14.71
CA PHE A 670 -32.44 -4.56 -16.01
C PHE A 670 -33.26 -3.95 -17.13
N LYS A 671 -32.72 -2.91 -17.78
CA LYS A 671 -33.38 -2.19 -18.88
C LYS A 671 -32.71 -2.38 -20.24
N LYS A 672 -31.53 -2.98 -20.27
CA LYS A 672 -30.78 -3.29 -21.50
C LYS A 672 -30.92 -4.76 -21.86
N PHE A 673 -31.34 -5.03 -23.08
CA PHE A 673 -31.52 -6.39 -23.61
C PHE A 673 -30.70 -6.54 -24.88
N PHE A 674 -29.66 -7.38 -24.81
CA PHE A 674 -28.83 -7.74 -25.95
C PHE A 674 -29.30 -9.09 -26.47
N HIS A 675 -29.71 -9.13 -27.74
CA HIS A 675 -30.07 -10.35 -28.40
C HIS A 675 -28.91 -10.84 -29.26
N PHE A 676 -28.46 -12.06 -28.98
CA PHE A 676 -27.42 -12.77 -29.71
C PHE A 676 -28.10 -13.76 -30.66
N PRO A 677 -28.22 -13.42 -31.95
CA PRO A 677 -28.79 -14.35 -32.93
C PRO A 677 -27.84 -15.54 -33.15
N ASP A 678 -28.38 -16.63 -33.67
CA ASP A 678 -27.57 -17.71 -34.22
C ASP A 678 -26.80 -17.20 -35.45
N TYR A 679 -25.61 -17.73 -35.66
CA TYR A 679 -24.79 -17.36 -36.80
C TYR A 679 -25.40 -17.91 -38.09
N THR A 680 -25.33 -17.12 -39.15
CA THR A 680 -25.69 -17.55 -40.50
C THR A 680 -24.67 -18.57 -41.03
N ALA A 681 -25.03 -19.31 -42.08
CA ALA A 681 -24.12 -20.30 -42.67
C ALA A 681 -22.79 -19.68 -43.12
N ASP A 682 -22.84 -18.50 -43.75
CA ASP A 682 -21.64 -17.81 -44.22
C ASP A 682 -20.79 -17.32 -43.01
N GLU A 683 -21.42 -16.82 -41.94
CA GLU A 683 -20.73 -16.45 -40.69
C GLU A 683 -20.09 -17.66 -39.99
N LEU A 684 -20.73 -18.84 -40.01
CA LEU A 684 -20.17 -20.08 -39.44
C LEU A 684 -18.93 -20.55 -40.22
N VAL A 685 -18.91 -20.38 -41.54
CA VAL A 685 -17.73 -20.65 -42.37
C VAL A 685 -16.61 -19.68 -42.00
N ASP A 686 -16.89 -18.39 -41.90
CA ASP A 686 -15.90 -17.38 -41.49
C ASP A 686 -15.32 -17.68 -40.10
N ILE A 687 -16.15 -18.10 -39.15
CA ILE A 687 -15.70 -18.49 -37.80
C ILE A 687 -14.81 -19.74 -37.88
N THR A 688 -15.16 -20.71 -38.74
CA THR A 688 -14.37 -21.94 -38.94
C THR A 688 -12.97 -21.60 -39.49
N LEU A 689 -12.91 -20.74 -40.50
CA LEU A 689 -11.65 -20.25 -41.07
C LEU A 689 -10.82 -19.47 -40.06
N TYR A 690 -11.46 -18.56 -39.32
CA TYR A 690 -10.80 -17.79 -38.27
C TYR A 690 -10.18 -18.70 -37.21
N GLN A 691 -10.92 -19.71 -36.77
CA GLN A 691 -10.46 -20.64 -35.73
C GLN A 691 -9.34 -21.56 -36.21
N ALA A 692 -9.41 -22.11 -37.42
CA ALA A 692 -8.32 -22.88 -38.01
C ALA A 692 -7.04 -22.04 -38.12
N LYS A 693 -7.17 -20.78 -38.53
CA LYS A 693 -6.04 -19.85 -38.65
C LYS A 693 -5.35 -19.54 -37.32
N GLN A 694 -6.05 -19.58 -36.18
CA GLN A 694 -5.42 -19.43 -34.85
C GLN A 694 -4.39 -20.53 -34.57
N TYR A 695 -4.61 -21.72 -35.14
CA TYR A 695 -3.71 -22.87 -35.06
C TYR A 695 -2.77 -22.99 -36.27
N GLN A 696 -2.69 -21.94 -37.10
CA GLN A 696 -1.91 -21.91 -38.35
C GLN A 696 -2.35 -22.95 -39.39
N TYR A 697 -3.64 -23.35 -39.36
CA TYR A 697 -4.25 -24.17 -40.39
C TYR A 697 -5.03 -23.35 -41.41
N GLU A 698 -5.02 -23.82 -42.64
CA GLU A 698 -5.85 -23.34 -43.75
C GLU A 698 -6.74 -24.47 -44.25
N LEU A 699 -7.96 -24.14 -44.67
CA LEU A 699 -8.87 -25.12 -45.28
C LEU A 699 -8.71 -25.08 -46.79
N SER A 700 -8.75 -26.23 -47.46
CA SER A 700 -8.80 -26.26 -48.92
C SER A 700 -10.10 -25.66 -49.46
N ASP A 701 -10.08 -25.10 -50.67
CA ASP A 701 -11.26 -24.52 -51.32
C ASP A 701 -12.44 -25.52 -51.39
N GLU A 702 -12.13 -26.81 -51.57
CA GLU A 702 -13.10 -27.90 -51.59
C GLU A 702 -13.74 -28.14 -50.21
N ALA A 703 -12.96 -28.01 -49.13
CA ALA A 703 -13.45 -28.11 -47.76
C ALA A 703 -14.35 -26.93 -47.40
N ILE A 704 -13.99 -25.71 -47.81
CA ILE A 704 -14.80 -24.50 -47.62
C ILE A 704 -16.14 -24.64 -48.35
N THR A 705 -16.12 -25.12 -49.60
CA THR A 705 -17.32 -25.35 -50.41
C THR A 705 -18.23 -26.37 -49.72
N PHE A 706 -17.67 -27.49 -49.26
CA PHE A 706 -18.40 -28.52 -48.52
C PHE A 706 -19.06 -27.95 -47.25
N LEU A 707 -18.32 -27.21 -46.42
CA LEU A 707 -18.86 -26.60 -45.20
C LEU A 707 -19.99 -25.62 -45.48
N THR A 708 -19.83 -24.79 -46.51
CA THR A 708 -20.85 -23.82 -46.93
C THR A 708 -22.16 -24.51 -47.29
N GLU A 709 -22.10 -25.63 -48.03
CA GLU A 709 -23.28 -26.43 -48.36
C GLU A 709 -23.90 -27.09 -47.12
N GLN A 710 -23.07 -27.65 -46.23
CA GLN A 710 -23.54 -28.33 -45.03
C GLN A 710 -24.23 -27.37 -44.06
N TYR A 711 -23.66 -26.20 -43.78
CA TYR A 711 -24.27 -25.18 -42.92
C TYR A 711 -25.56 -24.59 -43.52
N LYS A 712 -25.73 -24.60 -44.85
CA LYS A 712 -26.99 -24.18 -45.51
C LYS A 712 -28.09 -25.23 -45.43
N GLN A 713 -27.72 -26.51 -45.47
CA GLN A 713 -28.66 -27.63 -45.45
C GLN A 713 -29.05 -28.09 -44.04
N HIS A 714 -28.21 -27.80 -43.03
CA HIS A 714 -28.41 -28.24 -41.66
C HIS A 714 -28.34 -27.07 -40.68
N SER A 715 -29.30 -27.01 -39.75
CA SER A 715 -29.19 -26.13 -38.58
C SER A 715 -28.19 -26.73 -37.60
N VAL A 716 -27.26 -25.91 -37.11
CA VAL A 716 -26.19 -26.33 -36.22
C VAL A 716 -26.46 -25.84 -34.80
N GLU A 717 -26.68 -26.78 -33.89
CA GLU A 717 -26.82 -26.47 -32.47
C GLU A 717 -25.46 -26.13 -31.84
N GLY A 718 -25.44 -25.16 -30.93
CA GLY A 718 -24.22 -24.76 -30.22
C GLY A 718 -23.31 -23.76 -30.95
N ASN A 719 -23.65 -23.32 -32.17
CA ASN A 719 -22.98 -22.19 -32.87
C ASN A 719 -21.44 -22.31 -32.87
N GLY A 720 -20.71 -21.31 -32.35
CA GLY A 720 -19.25 -21.32 -32.29
C GLY A 720 -18.67 -22.47 -31.44
N ARG A 721 -19.43 -23.06 -30.51
CA ARG A 721 -18.98 -24.29 -29.81
C ARG A 721 -18.94 -25.49 -30.76
N PHE A 722 -19.89 -25.59 -31.68
CA PHE A 722 -19.87 -26.63 -32.72
C PHE A 722 -18.69 -26.42 -33.65
N VAL A 723 -18.48 -25.18 -34.13
CA VAL A 723 -17.34 -24.85 -35.00
C VAL A 723 -16.02 -25.23 -34.35
N LYS A 724 -15.87 -24.95 -33.04
CA LYS A 724 -14.69 -25.35 -32.29
C LYS A 724 -14.46 -26.85 -32.29
N ASN A 725 -15.48 -27.63 -31.94
CA ASN A 725 -15.38 -29.08 -31.95
C ASN A 725 -15.07 -29.60 -33.37
N LEU A 726 -15.66 -29.00 -34.40
CA LEU A 726 -15.42 -29.36 -35.79
C LEU A 726 -13.96 -29.14 -36.21
N VAL A 727 -13.37 -27.99 -35.89
CA VAL A 727 -11.96 -27.70 -36.20
C VAL A 727 -11.03 -28.65 -35.42
N ASP A 728 -11.29 -28.85 -34.13
CA ASP A 728 -10.49 -29.74 -33.28
C ASP A 728 -10.51 -31.20 -33.80
N GLU A 729 -11.66 -31.67 -34.25
CA GLU A 729 -11.80 -33.00 -34.88
C GLU A 729 -11.18 -33.04 -36.28
N SER A 730 -11.29 -31.97 -37.07
CA SER A 730 -10.68 -31.90 -38.41
C SER A 730 -9.16 -32.01 -38.34
N ILE A 731 -8.54 -31.37 -37.34
CA ILE A 731 -7.09 -31.48 -37.09
C ILE A 731 -6.71 -32.92 -36.72
N GLN A 732 -7.52 -33.61 -35.91
CA GLN A 732 -7.27 -35.02 -35.56
C GLN A 732 -7.36 -35.95 -36.78
N TYR A 733 -8.35 -35.76 -37.64
CA TYR A 733 -8.46 -36.53 -38.89
C TYR A 733 -7.32 -36.24 -39.86
N GLN A 734 -6.85 -34.99 -39.93
CA GLN A 734 -5.67 -34.65 -40.71
C GLN A 734 -4.41 -35.33 -40.16
N ALA A 735 -4.24 -35.37 -38.83
CA ALA A 735 -3.13 -36.06 -38.20
C ALA A 735 -3.13 -37.57 -38.53
N LEU A 736 -4.30 -38.22 -38.47
CA LEU A 736 -4.47 -39.62 -38.87
C LEU A 736 -4.10 -39.84 -40.34
N ARG A 737 -4.60 -38.99 -41.24
CA ARG A 737 -4.30 -39.04 -42.68
C ARG A 737 -2.80 -38.88 -42.95
N ILE A 738 -2.12 -37.98 -42.24
CA ILE A 738 -0.69 -37.72 -42.41
C ILE A 738 0.16 -38.90 -41.87
N ASP A 739 -0.22 -39.50 -40.74
CA ASP A 739 0.47 -40.66 -40.17
C ASP A 739 0.41 -41.90 -41.10
N GLU A 740 -0.70 -42.05 -41.82
CA GLU A 740 -0.92 -43.15 -42.77
C GLU A 740 -0.29 -42.89 -44.16
N ALA A 741 0.24 -41.70 -44.43
CA ALA A 741 0.76 -41.32 -45.75
C ALA A 741 2.29 -41.53 -45.88
N GLU A 742 2.74 -42.15 -46.98
CA GLU A 742 4.18 -42.36 -47.29
C GLU A 742 4.90 -41.06 -47.74
N GLN A 743 4.16 -40.03 -48.16
CA GLN A 743 4.68 -38.73 -48.60
C GLN A 743 3.79 -37.60 -48.09
N ILE A 744 4.38 -36.60 -47.42
CA ILE A 744 3.65 -35.49 -46.79
C ILE A 744 3.84 -34.21 -47.61
N ASP A 745 2.77 -33.71 -48.24
CA ASP A 745 2.81 -32.50 -49.07
C ASP A 745 2.54 -31.20 -48.29
N SER A 746 1.75 -31.22 -47.21
CA SER A 746 1.52 -30.03 -46.37
C SER A 746 0.92 -30.35 -45.01
N PHE A 747 1.55 -29.85 -43.94
CA PHE A 747 1.09 -29.99 -42.56
C PHE A 747 0.02 -28.95 -42.16
N HIS A 748 -0.13 -27.87 -42.93
CA HIS A 748 -1.00 -26.74 -42.56
C HIS A 748 -2.36 -26.76 -43.27
N ILE A 749 -2.63 -27.73 -44.18
CA ILE A 749 -3.88 -27.77 -44.95
C ILE A 749 -4.82 -28.85 -44.42
N LEU A 750 -6.03 -28.44 -44.03
CA LEU A 750 -7.17 -29.32 -43.77
C LEU A 750 -7.90 -29.60 -45.09
N SER A 751 -7.91 -30.86 -45.51
CA SER A 751 -8.56 -31.29 -46.74
C SER A 751 -10.07 -31.46 -46.56
N LYS A 752 -10.79 -31.60 -47.67
CA LYS A 752 -12.23 -31.87 -47.65
C LYS A 752 -12.55 -33.16 -46.87
N ASP A 753 -11.77 -34.21 -47.05
CA ASP A 753 -12.01 -35.50 -46.39
C ASP A 753 -11.84 -35.40 -44.87
N ASP A 754 -10.83 -34.66 -44.40
CA ASP A 754 -10.61 -34.40 -42.97
C ASP A 754 -11.84 -33.72 -42.34
N VAL A 755 -12.31 -32.65 -43.00
CA VAL A 755 -13.45 -31.84 -42.54
C VAL A 755 -14.78 -32.62 -42.66
N GLN A 756 -14.95 -33.42 -43.70
CA GLN A 756 -16.16 -34.22 -43.89
C GLN A 756 -16.28 -35.35 -42.85
N ASN A 757 -15.17 -35.99 -42.51
CA ASN A 757 -15.14 -36.98 -41.43
C ASN A 757 -15.43 -36.33 -40.07
N ALA A 758 -14.80 -35.18 -39.79
CA ALA A 758 -15.06 -34.39 -38.59
C ALA A 758 -16.53 -33.96 -38.47
N TRP A 759 -17.14 -33.50 -39.57
CA TRP A 759 -18.55 -33.12 -39.62
C TRP A 759 -19.46 -34.27 -39.20
N ASN A 760 -19.23 -35.47 -39.75
CA ASN A 760 -20.02 -36.65 -39.41
C ASN A 760 -19.81 -37.07 -37.95
N ALA A 761 -18.59 -36.97 -37.43
CA ALA A 761 -18.27 -37.30 -36.04
C ALA A 761 -18.94 -36.34 -35.04
N VAL A 762 -18.84 -35.03 -35.28
CA VAL A 762 -19.42 -34.01 -34.38
C VAL A 762 -20.94 -34.01 -34.45
N LYS A 763 -21.54 -34.24 -35.63
CA LYS A 763 -22.99 -34.36 -35.81
C LYS A 763 -23.55 -35.67 -35.24
N GLY A 764 -22.77 -36.76 -35.26
CA GLY A 764 -23.15 -38.08 -34.74
C GLY A 764 -23.03 -38.21 -33.22
N ARG A 765 -22.33 -37.29 -32.55
CA ARG A 765 -22.37 -37.13 -31.09
C ARG A 765 -23.64 -36.34 -30.75
N GLU A 766 -24.79 -37.01 -30.72
CA GLU A 766 -25.93 -36.48 -29.96
C GLU A 766 -25.47 -36.28 -28.50
N ILE A 767 -25.58 -35.04 -28.01
CA ILE A 767 -25.30 -34.65 -26.62
C ILE A 767 -26.41 -35.17 -25.70
#